data_AF-A0A7X7N9S5-F1
#
_entry.id   AF-A0A7X7N9S5-F1
#
_cell.length_a   1.000
_cell.length_b   1.000
_cell.length_c   1.000
_cell.angle_alpha   90.00
_cell.angle_beta   90.00
_cell.angle_gamma   90.00
#
_symmetry.space_group_name_H-M   'P 1'
#
loop_
_entity.id
_entity.type
_entity.pdbx_description
1 polymer ?
#
loop_
_entity_poly.entity_id
_entity_poly.type
_entity_poly.pdbx_seq_one_letter_code
_entity_poly.pdbx_strand_id
1 'polypeptide(L)'
;MKKFILLLAATTALAQAAAIKADFENWDGNPFSWKLIPNGFSAYQPGGDTLAYTGFKHSEDASIEAVITVGERQREARYLVAGVGLFQDENNFYHIALVENPTGDHHFIELHQRFNGVWPSNDNLKTVESTVNDEKWQAGVPYRVKLEKKKDMITGTVHTMQGELCWKRIMQFKDNTPVNAVVPVIRNEFVSATYTDISAETGKPIPADSFVNQTFPEYWSKSFVKEKSTAPTGFFQVKQDPDGKWWAYDPLGRGFVVFGIDWVSYGGHRCEFLNGRLLHKEYNDKRFNSKKEWEDETIDRLTSWGFNLIMGGDRNLLYRGLAYASTIGVGDPMALLGDEYDITPNEMRPCSAFPNVFHPDFKLWAEYRVRRACRPNANNPWIFGYFIDNELAWWGRGTNYGGLFDASMKKPKTHHAKIFIRDLLKKHADGNIDKLNQTWDLNLTSFDQILELDRLPNATEEQKNIKIDFLRNAAERYFGTVANIFRKVDPNHLLLASRFAGITGSHEVVWETAAKYSDVITWNNYCFADLDQEAVFDNLTANRKHIPDLYQEVYDIIKKPTLITEWSFPALDSGLPCTYGAGQRFFTQAERAKATELFARTILALPYMIGYDYFMWVDQPPLGISTPFPENTNYGIINLKGEPYPLMVDLFKRIQLDPYKARNATIPKPKPVTNPTPQEHYEKYLAKLPALNRSAPNPAFKVQKTGQNTFTATNGIYTLRTTPEDYRIVIEKDGKSVTRFGLMLHFVNKEGNLTWVNVNRIDNVDIASNDQQLVIEIAASHEANDPEATDNNFQMKARLVLAPEQDWFLAQIIQAKNTQQKDLPIKGLFFRFYPFFDGNPTCNTDIPKRPVPNLWSPVKTTGWLSEDGTTHLGIVANKEQDIVLNCWIDKKGSTYPDVMRFLPEILTLKPGEEYVPDKPLYVLVFAGKGPLQQMQKNAASYWK
;
A
#
# COMPACT_ATOMS: atom_id res chain seq x y z
N MET A 1 53.41 -64.63 -3.11
CA MET A 1 54.57 -63.81 -3.52
C MET A 1 54.62 -63.83 -5.05
N LYS A 2 53.94 -62.98 -5.84
CA LYS A 2 53.39 -61.62 -5.68
C LYS A 2 54.40 -60.67 -5.05
N LYS A 3 55.15 -59.94 -5.90
CA LYS A 3 55.34 -58.48 -5.84
C LYS A 3 56.53 -58.05 -6.73
N PHE A 4 56.36 -56.88 -7.33
CA PHE A 4 57.37 -56.01 -7.94
C PHE A 4 57.99 -56.46 -9.27
N ILE A 5 57.44 -55.95 -10.38
CA ILE A 5 58.11 -55.11 -11.40
C ILE A 5 57.06 -54.85 -12.49
N LEU A 6 56.45 -53.67 -12.45
CA LEU A 6 55.72 -52.96 -13.54
C LEU A 6 54.77 -51.94 -12.90
N LEU A 7 55.33 -50.85 -12.38
CA LEU A 7 54.55 -49.65 -12.06
C LEU A 7 55.48 -48.43 -12.08
N LEU A 8 55.79 -47.93 -13.27
CA LEU A 8 56.35 -46.59 -13.49
C LEU A 8 56.32 -46.28 -14.99
N ALA A 9 55.16 -45.83 -15.46
CA ALA A 9 54.95 -44.95 -16.62
C ALA A 9 53.46 -45.02 -17.04
N ALA A 10 52.57 -44.62 -16.14
CA ALA A 10 51.30 -44.06 -16.56
C ALA A 10 51.43 -42.56 -16.34
N THR A 11 52.00 -41.87 -17.33
CA THR A 11 51.79 -40.44 -17.48
C THR A 11 50.28 -40.24 -17.63
N THR A 12 49.62 -39.90 -16.52
CA THR A 12 48.35 -39.19 -16.59
C THR A 12 48.64 -37.93 -17.37
N ALA A 13 48.26 -37.90 -18.64
CA ALA A 13 48.03 -36.64 -19.32
C ALA A 13 47.08 -35.86 -18.42
N LEU A 14 47.60 -34.85 -17.73
CA LEU A 14 46.79 -33.84 -17.06
C LEU A 14 45.93 -33.25 -18.17
N ALA A 15 44.65 -33.61 -18.21
CA ALA A 15 43.69 -32.76 -18.88
C ALA A 15 43.88 -31.37 -18.25
N GLN A 16 44.21 -30.40 -19.07
CA GLN A 16 44.41 -29.03 -18.63
C GLN A 16 43.01 -28.46 -18.37
N ALA A 17 42.79 -27.89 -17.19
CA ALA A 17 41.50 -27.30 -16.84
C ALA A 17 41.04 -26.35 -17.94
N ALA A 18 39.83 -26.56 -18.44
CA ALA A 18 39.31 -25.79 -19.55
C ALA A 18 39.08 -24.35 -19.10
N ALA A 19 39.60 -23.40 -19.88
CA ALA A 19 39.31 -21.99 -19.68
C ALA A 19 37.80 -21.75 -19.83
N ILE A 20 37.21 -21.07 -18.84
CA ILE A 20 35.79 -20.74 -18.83
C ILE A 20 35.62 -19.29 -19.26
N LYS A 21 34.71 -19.08 -20.21
CA LYS A 21 34.31 -17.74 -20.62
C LYS A 21 33.52 -17.06 -19.49
N ALA A 22 33.92 -15.83 -19.16
CA ALA A 22 33.12 -14.95 -18.32
C ALA A 22 31.97 -14.36 -19.15
N ASP A 23 30.74 -14.74 -18.83
CA ASP A 23 29.50 -14.21 -19.40
C ASP A 23 28.32 -14.43 -18.43
N PHE A 24 27.23 -13.68 -18.56
CA PHE A 24 26.01 -13.91 -17.76
C PHE A 24 25.05 -14.93 -18.42
N GLU A 25 25.45 -15.54 -19.53
CA GLU A 25 24.68 -16.60 -20.18
C GLU A 25 24.86 -17.92 -19.40
N ASN A 26 26.11 -18.22 -19.03
CA ASN A 26 26.53 -19.44 -18.35
C ASN A 26 26.88 -19.21 -16.88
N TRP A 27 26.91 -17.97 -16.38
CA TRP A 27 27.07 -17.69 -14.94
C TRP A 27 25.79 -17.09 -14.35
N ASP A 28 25.32 -17.67 -13.24
CA ASP A 28 24.12 -17.24 -12.51
C ASP A 28 24.52 -16.46 -11.24
N GLY A 29 24.13 -15.19 -11.16
CA GLY A 29 24.37 -14.30 -10.01
C GLY A 29 23.84 -12.90 -10.26
N ASN A 30 24.00 -11.99 -9.29
CA ASN A 30 23.45 -10.64 -9.37
C ASN A 30 24.22 -9.77 -10.38
N PRO A 31 23.62 -9.39 -11.53
CA PRO A 31 24.32 -8.61 -12.55
C PRO A 31 24.67 -7.18 -12.13
N PHE A 32 24.14 -6.70 -11.00
CA PHE A 32 24.55 -5.41 -10.42
C PHE A 32 25.67 -5.54 -9.39
N SER A 33 25.89 -6.74 -8.85
CA SER A 33 27.04 -7.00 -7.97
C SER A 33 28.29 -7.37 -8.76
N TRP A 34 28.14 -7.86 -9.99
CA TRP A 34 29.22 -8.31 -10.86
C TRP A 34 29.22 -7.55 -12.19
N LYS A 35 30.39 -7.19 -12.69
CA LYS A 35 30.60 -6.60 -14.02
C LYS A 35 31.53 -7.47 -14.84
N LEU A 36 31.24 -7.62 -16.12
CA LEU A 36 32.16 -8.26 -17.05
C LEU A 36 33.38 -7.35 -17.26
N ILE A 37 34.56 -7.93 -17.15
CA ILE A 37 35.85 -7.31 -17.50
C ILE A 37 36.54 -8.21 -18.54
N PRO A 38 37.57 -7.72 -19.25
CA PRO A 38 38.34 -8.58 -20.14
C PRO A 38 38.82 -9.84 -19.41
N ASN A 39 38.45 -11.02 -19.93
CA ASN A 39 38.80 -12.34 -19.40
C ASN A 39 38.37 -12.61 -17.94
N GLY A 40 37.29 -11.98 -17.46
CA GLY A 40 36.87 -12.18 -16.06
C GLY A 40 35.65 -11.41 -15.58
N PHE A 41 35.50 -11.36 -14.26
CA PHE A 41 34.49 -10.57 -13.55
C PHE A 41 35.15 -9.58 -12.57
N SER A 42 34.49 -8.45 -12.35
CA SER A 42 34.76 -7.54 -11.24
C SER A 42 33.55 -7.46 -10.34
N ALA A 43 33.75 -7.55 -9.02
CA ALA A 43 32.72 -7.32 -8.02
C ALA A 43 32.85 -5.90 -7.44
N TYR A 44 31.74 -5.16 -7.31
CA TYR A 44 31.76 -3.74 -6.90
C TYR A 44 30.61 -3.30 -5.95
N GLN A 45 29.89 -4.23 -5.30
CA GLN A 45 28.78 -3.83 -4.41
C GLN A 45 29.00 -4.18 -2.92
N PRO A 46 28.36 -3.43 -1.99
CA PRO A 46 28.46 -3.64 -0.54
C PRO A 46 27.67 -4.86 -0.01
N GLY A 47 27.24 -5.78 -0.89
CA GLY A 47 26.55 -7.02 -0.56
C GLY A 47 27.36 -8.23 -1.02
N GLY A 48 27.30 -9.33 -0.26
CA GLY A 48 27.91 -10.59 -0.69
C GLY A 48 27.08 -11.32 -1.73
N ASP A 49 27.74 -11.91 -2.72
CA ASP A 49 27.11 -12.66 -3.79
C ASP A 49 27.99 -13.83 -4.28
N THR A 50 27.39 -14.76 -5.00
CA THR A 50 28.06 -15.94 -5.57
C THR A 50 27.64 -16.10 -7.02
N LEU A 51 28.61 -16.14 -7.94
CA LEU A 51 28.40 -16.49 -9.34
C LEU A 51 28.54 -17.99 -9.51
N ALA A 52 27.46 -18.69 -9.84
CA ALA A 52 27.48 -20.12 -10.10
C ALA A 52 27.61 -20.41 -11.60
N TYR A 53 28.57 -21.26 -11.99
CA TYR A 53 28.72 -21.64 -13.38
C TYR A 53 27.70 -22.73 -13.76
N THR A 54 26.76 -22.34 -14.61
CA THR A 54 25.67 -23.17 -15.13
C THR A 54 26.01 -23.91 -16.42
N GLY A 55 27.17 -23.64 -17.04
CA GLY A 55 27.64 -24.37 -18.22
C GLY A 55 28.01 -25.84 -17.94
N PHE A 56 28.27 -26.18 -16.67
CA PHE A 56 28.42 -27.55 -16.22
C PHE A 56 27.19 -28.04 -15.45
N LYS A 57 26.95 -29.36 -15.53
CA LYS A 57 26.00 -30.04 -14.65
C LYS A 57 26.72 -30.41 -13.34
N HIS A 58 25.96 -30.57 -12.27
CA HIS A 58 26.49 -31.05 -10.99
C HIS A 58 27.23 -32.38 -11.16
N SER A 59 28.37 -32.51 -10.48
CA SER A 59 29.24 -33.69 -10.53
C SER A 59 29.82 -34.00 -9.14
N GLU A 60 30.13 -35.26 -8.87
CA GLU A 60 30.85 -35.68 -7.65
C GLU A 60 32.25 -35.11 -7.59
N ASP A 61 32.93 -35.02 -8.73
CA ASP A 61 34.25 -34.42 -8.86
C ASP A 61 34.12 -33.08 -9.57
N ALA A 62 34.74 -32.04 -9.01
CA ALA A 62 34.81 -30.74 -9.64
C ALA A 62 36.02 -29.97 -9.14
N SER A 63 36.62 -29.15 -9.99
CA SER A 63 37.64 -28.18 -9.61
C SER A 63 37.35 -26.83 -10.21
N ILE A 64 37.79 -25.78 -9.55
CA ILE A 64 37.78 -24.41 -10.05
C ILE A 64 39.08 -23.72 -9.65
N GLU A 65 39.63 -22.94 -10.57
CA GLU A 65 40.79 -22.08 -10.35
C GLU A 65 40.51 -20.70 -10.94
N ALA A 66 40.93 -19.65 -10.25
CA ALA A 66 40.89 -18.28 -10.75
C ALA A 66 42.07 -17.47 -10.21
N VAL A 67 42.47 -16.45 -10.96
CA VAL A 67 43.34 -15.38 -10.48
C VAL A 67 42.48 -14.32 -9.81
N ILE A 68 42.67 -14.13 -8.51
CA ILE A 68 41.90 -13.21 -7.68
C ILE A 68 42.80 -12.03 -7.28
N THR A 69 42.35 -10.81 -7.56
CA THR A 69 42.95 -9.58 -7.03
C THR A 69 41.96 -8.90 -6.12
N VAL A 70 42.26 -8.86 -4.82
CA VAL A 70 41.41 -8.23 -3.80
C VAL A 70 41.68 -6.73 -3.77
N GLY A 71 40.64 -5.92 -3.84
CA GLY A 71 40.68 -4.46 -3.79
C GLY A 71 40.27 -3.91 -2.43
N GLU A 72 39.36 -2.94 -2.45
CA GLU A 72 38.95 -2.15 -1.28
C GLU A 72 37.76 -2.78 -0.55
N ARG A 73 37.79 -2.67 0.79
CA ARG A 73 36.67 -2.94 1.67
C ARG A 73 35.46 -2.07 1.30
N GLN A 74 34.31 -2.70 1.09
CA GLN A 74 33.04 -2.03 0.76
C GLN A 74 32.09 -1.92 1.97
N ARG A 75 32.41 -2.58 3.10
CA ARG A 75 31.59 -2.52 4.32
C ARG A 75 32.41 -2.68 5.60
N GLU A 76 32.17 -1.81 6.57
CA GLU A 76 32.77 -1.87 7.90
C GLU A 76 32.17 -3.01 8.76
N ALA A 77 32.96 -3.49 9.73
CA ALA A 77 32.55 -4.47 10.75
C ALA A 77 31.95 -5.78 10.19
N ARG A 78 32.42 -6.22 9.02
CA ARG A 78 32.06 -7.50 8.37
C ARG A 78 33.29 -8.22 7.86
N TYR A 79 33.24 -9.55 7.77
CA TYR A 79 34.29 -10.32 7.10
C TYR A 79 34.31 -9.98 5.60
N LEU A 80 35.48 -9.78 5.03
CA LEU A 80 35.66 -9.71 3.57
C LEU A 80 36.01 -11.09 3.06
N VAL A 81 35.40 -11.52 1.97
CA VAL A 81 35.64 -12.86 1.42
C VAL A 81 35.79 -12.72 -0.09
N ALA A 82 36.96 -13.06 -0.64
CA ALA A 82 37.16 -13.18 -2.08
C ALA A 82 37.73 -14.57 -2.40
N GLY A 83 36.97 -15.40 -3.10
CA GLY A 83 37.35 -16.80 -3.28
C GLY A 83 36.65 -17.52 -4.41
N VAL A 84 36.97 -18.80 -4.53
CA VAL A 84 36.29 -19.75 -5.40
C VAL A 84 35.65 -20.85 -4.56
N GLY A 85 34.62 -21.50 -5.10
CA GLY A 85 33.83 -22.48 -4.39
C GLY A 85 33.32 -23.60 -5.26
N LEU A 86 32.78 -24.61 -4.59
CA LEU A 86 32.06 -25.72 -5.19
C LEU A 86 30.70 -25.80 -4.52
N PHE A 87 29.64 -25.54 -5.28
CA PHE A 87 28.30 -25.27 -4.76
C PHE A 87 27.34 -26.38 -5.14
N GLN A 88 26.60 -26.89 -4.16
CA GLN A 88 25.45 -27.75 -4.40
C GLN A 88 24.18 -26.91 -4.31
N ASP A 89 23.98 -26.27 -3.14
CA ASP A 89 22.85 -25.42 -2.80
C ASP A 89 23.23 -24.42 -1.68
N GLU A 90 22.30 -23.57 -1.26
CA GLU A 90 22.53 -22.52 -0.25
C GLU A 90 22.87 -23.05 1.16
N ASN A 91 22.58 -24.32 1.44
CA ASN A 91 22.88 -25.01 2.69
C ASN A 91 24.12 -25.90 2.59
N ASN A 92 24.61 -26.18 1.38
CA ASN A 92 25.69 -27.12 1.11
C ASN A 92 26.66 -26.56 0.05
N PHE A 93 27.82 -26.08 0.49
CA PHE A 93 28.89 -25.64 -0.41
C PHE A 93 30.26 -25.67 0.27
N TYR A 94 31.31 -25.70 -0.55
CA TYR A 94 32.70 -25.59 -0.14
C TYR A 94 33.28 -24.30 -0.71
N HIS A 95 34.21 -23.66 -0.01
CA HIS A 95 34.97 -22.56 -0.59
C HIS A 95 36.42 -22.53 -0.09
N ILE A 96 37.29 -21.93 -0.89
CA ILE A 96 38.57 -21.41 -0.45
C ILE A 96 38.57 -19.91 -0.71
N ALA A 97 39.00 -19.10 0.26
CA ALA A 97 38.94 -17.65 0.14
C ALA A 97 40.12 -16.94 0.78
N LEU A 98 40.45 -15.79 0.19
CA LEU A 98 41.24 -14.72 0.79
C LEU A 98 40.31 -13.90 1.67
N VAL A 99 40.58 -13.84 2.97
CA VAL A 99 39.68 -13.27 3.98
C VAL A 99 40.35 -12.15 4.75
N GLU A 100 39.59 -11.09 4.99
CA GLU A 100 39.92 -10.03 5.95
C GLU A 100 38.89 -10.06 7.09
N ASN A 101 39.36 -10.02 8.33
CA ASN A 101 38.48 -10.02 9.49
C ASN A 101 37.66 -8.72 9.62
N PRO A 102 36.62 -8.66 10.47
CA PRO A 102 35.76 -7.47 10.60
C PRO A 102 36.46 -6.17 11.00
N THR A 103 37.61 -6.26 11.67
CA THR A 103 38.41 -5.12 12.13
C THR A 103 39.38 -4.60 11.08
N GLY A 104 39.62 -5.34 10.00
CA GLY A 104 40.51 -4.95 8.91
C GLY A 104 42.01 -5.02 9.23
N ASP A 105 42.38 -5.62 10.35
CA ASP A 105 43.77 -5.72 10.82
C ASP A 105 44.39 -7.10 10.60
N HIS A 106 43.61 -8.07 10.11
CA HIS A 106 44.08 -9.43 9.89
C HIS A 106 43.60 -10.01 8.56
N HIS A 107 44.56 -10.39 7.72
CA HIS A 107 44.37 -11.12 6.47
C HIS A 107 44.78 -12.57 6.64
N PHE A 108 43.93 -13.50 6.20
CA PHE A 108 44.20 -14.93 6.25
C PHE A 108 43.52 -15.67 5.09
N ILE A 109 43.85 -16.95 4.94
CA ILE A 109 43.28 -17.83 3.91
C ILE A 109 42.50 -18.93 4.61
N GLU A 110 41.26 -19.17 4.16
CA GLU A 110 40.38 -20.18 4.75
C GLU A 110 39.87 -21.21 3.73
N LEU A 111 39.65 -22.44 4.20
CA LEU A 111 38.95 -23.51 3.48
C LEU A 111 37.90 -24.08 4.43
N HIS A 112 36.63 -23.82 4.12
CA HIS A 112 35.49 -24.22 4.92
C HIS A 112 34.35 -24.75 4.05
N GLN A 113 33.35 -25.32 4.73
CA GLN A 113 32.10 -25.74 4.13
C GLN A 113 30.91 -25.24 4.93
N ARG A 114 29.79 -25.08 4.21
CA ARG A 114 28.45 -25.12 4.78
C ARG A 114 27.92 -26.52 4.61
N PHE A 115 27.40 -27.11 5.68
CA PHE A 115 26.81 -28.44 5.62
C PHE A 115 25.49 -28.42 6.39
N ASN A 116 24.40 -28.80 5.72
CA ASN A 116 23.03 -28.77 6.27
C ASN A 116 22.69 -27.42 6.94
N GLY A 117 23.11 -26.32 6.32
CA GLY A 117 22.82 -24.97 6.78
C GLY A 117 23.77 -24.44 7.87
N VAL A 118 24.64 -25.26 8.45
CA VAL A 118 25.62 -24.88 9.48
C VAL A 118 26.89 -24.32 8.85
N TRP A 119 27.34 -23.15 9.31
CA TRP A 119 28.56 -22.47 8.83
C TRP A 119 29.42 -21.93 10.00
N PRO A 120 30.75 -22.13 9.99
CA PRO A 120 31.46 -23.18 9.24
C PRO A 120 31.19 -24.54 9.90
N SER A 121 31.02 -25.62 9.12
CA SER A 121 30.86 -26.99 9.65
C SER A 121 32.11 -27.85 9.42
N ASN A 122 32.46 -28.66 10.41
CA ASN A 122 33.48 -29.72 10.31
C ASN A 122 32.90 -31.12 10.63
N ASP A 123 31.57 -31.26 10.54
CA ASP A 123 30.88 -32.44 11.04
C ASP A 123 31.19 -33.70 10.22
N ASN A 124 31.40 -33.53 8.91
CA ASN A 124 31.67 -34.62 7.96
C ASN A 124 33.06 -34.54 7.28
N LEU A 125 33.92 -33.58 7.68
CA LEU A 125 35.28 -33.43 7.14
C LEU A 125 36.34 -33.49 8.24
N LYS A 126 37.56 -33.93 7.88
CA LYS A 126 38.75 -33.91 8.72
C LYS A 126 39.96 -33.40 7.93
N THR A 127 40.69 -32.42 8.45
CA THR A 127 41.97 -31.98 7.86
C THR A 127 43.02 -33.09 7.97
N VAL A 128 43.64 -33.44 6.84
CA VAL A 128 44.70 -34.48 6.75
C VAL A 128 46.06 -33.90 6.35
N GLU A 129 46.09 -32.76 5.67
CA GLU A 129 47.31 -32.02 5.35
C GLU A 129 47.05 -30.51 5.47
N SER A 130 48.01 -29.76 6.00
CA SER A 130 47.99 -28.30 6.02
C SER A 130 49.40 -27.77 5.87
N THR A 131 49.62 -26.92 4.87
CA THR A 131 50.89 -26.22 4.61
C THR A 131 50.60 -24.72 4.55
N VAL A 132 51.32 -23.93 5.34
CA VAL A 132 51.20 -22.47 5.38
C VAL A 132 52.60 -21.90 5.26
N ASN A 133 52.94 -21.39 4.07
CA ASN A 133 54.22 -20.73 3.81
C ASN A 133 54.06 -19.20 3.93
N ASP A 134 52.95 -18.67 3.43
CA ASP A 134 52.52 -17.29 3.61
C ASP A 134 50.99 -17.21 3.58
N GLU A 135 50.36 -16.95 4.72
CA GLU A 135 48.90 -16.79 4.85
C GLU A 135 48.42 -15.35 4.73
N LYS A 136 49.33 -14.38 4.73
CA LYS A 136 48.99 -12.95 4.73
C LYS A 136 48.98 -12.43 3.30
N TRP A 137 47.88 -12.65 2.62
CA TRP A 137 47.65 -12.07 1.31
C TRP A 137 47.64 -10.53 1.37
N GLN A 138 48.03 -9.87 0.28
CA GLN A 138 48.11 -8.40 0.18
C GLN A 138 47.05 -7.86 -0.78
N ALA A 139 46.38 -6.77 -0.40
CA ALA A 139 45.45 -6.08 -1.28
C ALA A 139 46.18 -5.54 -2.53
N GLY A 140 45.52 -5.61 -3.69
CA GLY A 140 46.06 -5.24 -4.99
C GLY A 140 47.02 -6.28 -5.60
N VAL A 141 47.42 -7.32 -4.85
CA VAL A 141 48.28 -8.39 -5.36
C VAL A 141 47.43 -9.55 -5.89
N PRO A 142 47.65 -10.02 -7.13
CA PRO A 142 46.96 -11.17 -7.68
C PRO A 142 47.48 -12.49 -7.10
N TYR A 143 46.55 -13.38 -6.74
CA TYR A 143 46.86 -14.75 -6.30
C TYR A 143 46.09 -15.77 -7.15
N ARG A 144 46.73 -16.89 -7.48
CA ARG A 144 46.06 -18.03 -8.13
C ARG A 144 45.46 -18.93 -7.07
N VAL A 145 44.14 -18.98 -7.03
CA VAL A 145 43.36 -19.68 -6.00
C VAL A 145 42.61 -20.84 -6.64
N LYS A 146 42.83 -22.05 -6.13
CA LYS A 146 42.22 -23.29 -6.64
C LYS A 146 41.52 -24.07 -5.54
N LEU A 147 40.34 -24.58 -5.86
CA LEU A 147 39.60 -25.55 -5.07
C LEU A 147 39.30 -26.78 -5.92
N GLU A 148 39.53 -27.96 -5.36
CA GLU A 148 39.29 -29.24 -6.00
C GLU A 148 38.55 -30.17 -5.04
N LYS A 149 37.44 -30.73 -5.49
CA LYS A 149 36.76 -31.87 -4.87
C LYS A 149 36.99 -33.09 -5.74
N LYS A 150 37.58 -34.12 -5.15
CA LYS A 150 37.58 -35.49 -5.66
C LYS A 150 36.83 -36.35 -4.66
N LYS A 151 36.17 -37.41 -5.12
CA LYS A 151 35.28 -38.32 -4.36
C LYS A 151 35.40 -38.32 -2.82
N ASP A 152 36.60 -38.52 -2.26
CA ASP A 152 36.87 -38.61 -0.82
C ASP A 152 37.63 -37.42 -0.20
N MET A 153 37.98 -36.39 -0.98
CA MET A 153 38.82 -35.28 -0.55
C MET A 153 38.43 -33.90 -1.12
N ILE A 154 38.65 -32.87 -0.33
CA ILE A 154 38.65 -31.45 -0.72
C ILE A 154 40.07 -30.92 -0.58
N THR A 155 40.62 -30.36 -1.66
CA THR A 155 41.95 -29.73 -1.69
C THR A 155 41.83 -28.27 -2.08
N GLY A 156 42.35 -27.39 -1.24
CA GLY A 156 42.47 -25.96 -1.53
C GLY A 156 43.93 -25.55 -1.62
N THR A 157 44.29 -24.74 -2.61
CA THR A 157 45.64 -24.19 -2.78
C THR A 157 45.63 -22.72 -3.20
N VAL A 158 46.60 -21.95 -2.71
CA VAL A 158 46.87 -20.57 -3.14
C VAL A 158 48.34 -20.43 -3.52
N HIS A 159 48.60 -19.85 -4.69
CA HIS A 159 49.93 -19.58 -5.22
C HIS A 159 50.12 -18.11 -5.59
N THR A 160 51.37 -17.64 -5.55
CA THR A 160 51.77 -16.39 -6.21
C THR A 160 51.69 -16.55 -7.73
N MET A 161 51.71 -15.44 -8.47
CA MET A 161 51.72 -15.49 -9.95
C MET A 161 53.00 -16.08 -10.54
N GLN A 162 54.08 -16.16 -9.76
CA GLN A 162 55.33 -16.85 -10.12
C GLN A 162 55.26 -18.37 -9.88
N GLY A 163 54.16 -18.87 -9.31
CA GLY A 163 53.93 -20.30 -9.05
C GLY A 163 54.42 -20.78 -7.68
N GLU A 164 54.80 -19.88 -6.77
CA GLU A 164 55.21 -20.26 -5.42
C GLU A 164 53.99 -20.61 -4.57
N LEU A 165 54.03 -21.71 -3.82
CA LEU A 165 52.94 -22.14 -2.95
C LEU A 165 52.88 -21.26 -1.70
N CYS A 166 51.80 -20.49 -1.54
CA CYS A 166 51.53 -19.70 -0.33
C CYS A 166 50.85 -20.56 0.75
N TRP A 167 49.82 -21.31 0.34
CA TRP A 167 48.93 -22.02 1.26
C TRP A 167 48.31 -23.26 0.62
N LYS A 168 48.20 -24.36 1.39
CA LYS A 168 47.55 -25.61 0.99
C LYS A 168 46.82 -26.26 2.16
N ARG A 169 45.63 -26.80 1.92
CA ARG A 169 44.95 -27.69 2.87
C ARG A 169 44.23 -28.81 2.13
N ILE A 170 44.33 -30.02 2.68
CA ILE A 170 43.57 -31.19 2.23
C ILE A 170 42.67 -31.65 3.38
N MET A 171 41.38 -31.76 3.09
CA MET A 171 40.36 -32.28 4.00
C MET A 171 39.77 -33.56 3.43
N GLN A 172 39.68 -34.61 4.23
CA GLN A 172 39.11 -35.89 3.87
C GLN A 172 37.70 -36.03 4.45
N PHE A 173 36.77 -36.61 3.69
CA PHE A 173 35.44 -36.94 4.18
C PHE A 173 35.51 -38.06 5.25
N LYS A 174 34.70 -37.93 6.30
CA LYS A 174 34.55 -39.01 7.30
C LYS A 174 33.77 -40.17 6.69
N ASP A 175 33.94 -41.38 7.23
CA ASP A 175 33.23 -42.57 6.78
C ASP A 175 31.71 -42.33 6.74
N ASN A 176 31.04 -42.84 5.70
CA ASN A 176 29.59 -42.69 5.44
C ASN A 176 29.10 -41.26 5.16
N THR A 177 29.99 -40.32 4.83
CA THR A 177 29.56 -39.00 4.35
C THR A 177 28.88 -39.11 2.99
N PRO A 178 27.66 -38.58 2.80
CA PRO A 178 27.01 -38.54 1.49
C PRO A 178 27.87 -37.79 0.47
N VAL A 179 28.07 -38.38 -0.71
CA VAL A 179 28.80 -37.71 -1.79
C VAL A 179 27.86 -36.73 -2.46
N ASN A 180 28.08 -35.44 -2.22
CA ASN A 180 27.28 -34.37 -2.81
C ASN A 180 27.83 -33.97 -4.17
N ALA A 181 26.93 -33.77 -5.14
CA ALA A 181 27.28 -33.24 -6.45
C ALA A 181 27.33 -31.71 -6.40
N VAL A 182 28.30 -31.11 -7.08
CA VAL A 182 28.62 -29.69 -6.99
C VAL A 182 28.88 -29.09 -8.37
N VAL A 183 28.77 -27.76 -8.48
CA VAL A 183 29.22 -26.96 -9.63
C VAL A 183 30.25 -25.90 -9.20
N PRO A 184 31.18 -25.51 -10.10
CA PRO A 184 32.11 -24.40 -9.87
C PRO A 184 31.41 -23.07 -9.59
N VAL A 185 31.87 -22.32 -8.58
CA VAL A 185 31.36 -20.97 -8.27
C VAL A 185 32.48 -20.00 -7.92
N ILE A 186 32.23 -18.71 -8.12
CA ILE A 186 33.06 -17.61 -7.60
C ILE A 186 32.29 -16.92 -6.48
N ARG A 187 32.95 -16.61 -5.36
CA ARG A 187 32.34 -15.95 -4.20
C ARG A 187 33.01 -14.62 -3.89
N ASN A 188 32.20 -13.61 -3.62
CA ASN A 188 32.65 -12.29 -3.17
C ASN A 188 31.74 -11.78 -2.06
N GLU A 189 32.29 -11.37 -0.92
CA GLU A 189 31.54 -10.74 0.17
C GLU A 189 32.23 -9.44 0.62
N PHE A 190 31.47 -8.33 0.54
CA PHE A 190 31.80 -7.03 1.12
C PHE A 190 33.11 -6.36 0.67
N VAL A 191 33.74 -6.85 -0.40
CA VAL A 191 35.01 -6.34 -0.95
C VAL A 191 34.89 -6.12 -2.44
N SER A 192 35.67 -5.18 -3.00
CA SER A 192 35.86 -5.14 -4.45
C SER A 192 36.94 -6.14 -4.83
N ALA A 193 36.74 -6.91 -5.90
CA ALA A 193 37.73 -7.88 -6.36
C ALA A 193 37.59 -8.11 -7.86
N THR A 194 38.68 -8.52 -8.49
CA THR A 194 38.66 -9.04 -9.87
C THR A 194 38.99 -10.52 -9.87
N TYR A 195 38.33 -11.25 -10.77
CA TYR A 195 38.45 -12.68 -10.98
C TYR A 195 38.74 -12.91 -12.45
N THR A 196 39.95 -13.30 -12.78
CA THR A 196 40.43 -13.48 -14.16
C THR A 196 41.05 -14.85 -14.35
N ASP A 197 41.29 -15.26 -15.60
CA ASP A 197 41.90 -16.57 -15.92
C ASP A 197 41.17 -17.73 -15.21
N ILE A 198 39.84 -17.71 -15.33
CA ILE A 198 38.97 -18.67 -14.66
C ILE A 198 39.01 -19.98 -15.47
N SER A 199 39.33 -21.07 -14.80
CA SER A 199 39.25 -22.42 -15.37
C SER A 199 38.53 -23.35 -14.39
N ALA A 200 37.80 -24.33 -14.91
CA ALA A 200 37.16 -25.32 -14.06
C ALA A 200 37.01 -26.64 -14.81
N GLU A 201 36.89 -27.71 -14.04
CA GLU A 201 36.66 -29.06 -14.55
C GLU A 201 35.54 -29.71 -13.75
N THR A 202 34.74 -30.53 -14.40
CA THR A 202 33.77 -31.41 -13.73
C THR A 202 33.96 -32.84 -14.21
N GLY A 203 33.81 -33.78 -13.30
CA GLY A 203 33.71 -35.21 -13.60
C GLY A 203 32.42 -35.57 -14.33
N LYS A 204 32.01 -36.84 -14.21
CA LYS A 204 30.80 -37.33 -14.87
C LYS A 204 29.58 -36.56 -14.36
N PRO A 205 28.82 -35.89 -15.25
CA PRO A 205 27.56 -35.26 -14.90
C PRO A 205 26.65 -36.26 -14.18
N ILE A 206 26.08 -35.83 -13.07
CA ILE A 206 24.98 -36.55 -12.45
C ILE A 206 23.69 -35.90 -12.92
N PRO A 207 22.67 -36.67 -13.33
CA PRO A 207 21.39 -36.10 -13.74
C PRO A 207 20.87 -35.14 -12.67
N ALA A 208 20.39 -33.97 -13.10
CA ALA A 208 19.84 -32.96 -12.19
C ALA A 208 18.74 -33.57 -11.30
N ASP A 209 17.96 -34.50 -11.86
CA ASP A 209 16.87 -35.23 -11.22
C ASP A 209 17.32 -36.13 -10.04
N SER A 210 18.63 -36.42 -9.91
CA SER A 210 19.19 -37.27 -8.85
C SER A 210 19.51 -36.51 -7.55
N PHE A 211 19.59 -35.17 -7.59
CA PHE A 211 19.83 -34.34 -6.40
C PHE A 211 18.93 -33.10 -6.30
N VAL A 212 18.25 -32.76 -7.40
CA VAL A 212 17.26 -31.68 -7.49
C VAL A 212 15.93 -32.29 -7.91
N ASN A 213 15.38 -33.13 -7.05
CA ASN A 213 13.95 -33.18 -6.90
C ASN A 213 13.69 -32.75 -5.47
N GLN A 214 13.52 -31.44 -5.26
CA GLN A 214 12.75 -31.01 -4.13
C GLN A 214 11.38 -31.66 -4.31
N THR A 215 11.17 -32.78 -3.62
CA THR A 215 9.92 -33.51 -3.68
C THR A 215 8.94 -32.70 -2.86
N PHE A 216 7.93 -32.16 -3.53
CA PHE A 216 6.86 -31.45 -2.84
C PHE A 216 5.82 -32.47 -2.37
N PRO A 217 5.21 -32.27 -1.19
CA PRO A 217 4.07 -33.08 -0.78
C PRO A 217 2.99 -33.07 -1.86
N GLU A 218 2.26 -34.18 -2.01
CA GLU A 218 1.12 -34.24 -2.92
C GLU A 218 0.11 -33.14 -2.57
N TYR A 219 -0.38 -32.45 -3.60
CA TYR A 219 -1.36 -31.38 -3.40
C TYR A 219 -2.69 -31.93 -2.91
N TRP A 220 -3.24 -31.28 -1.87
CA TRP A 220 -4.61 -31.49 -1.45
C TRP A 220 -5.20 -30.19 -0.90
N SER A 221 -6.50 -30.02 -1.06
CA SER A 221 -7.27 -29.00 -0.34
C SER A 221 -8.70 -29.45 -0.13
N LYS A 222 -9.26 -29.06 1.03
CA LYS A 222 -10.66 -29.29 1.40
C LYS A 222 -11.58 -28.21 0.84
N SER A 223 -11.04 -27.08 0.39
CA SER A 223 -11.79 -25.95 -0.17
C SER A 223 -11.69 -25.98 -1.69
N PHE A 224 -12.74 -26.45 -2.35
CA PHE A 224 -12.86 -26.55 -3.80
C PHE A 224 -14.34 -26.47 -4.22
N VAL A 225 -14.57 -26.28 -5.52
CA VAL A 225 -15.89 -26.17 -6.14
C VAL A 225 -16.19 -27.48 -6.87
N LYS A 226 -17.04 -28.33 -6.28
CA LYS A 226 -17.37 -29.66 -6.82
C LYS A 226 -18.16 -29.60 -8.14
N GLU A 227 -18.88 -28.50 -8.39
CA GLU A 227 -19.70 -28.28 -9.59
C GLU A 227 -18.85 -27.91 -10.81
N LYS A 228 -17.56 -27.64 -10.63
CA LYS A 228 -16.64 -27.23 -11.69
C LYS A 228 -15.46 -28.21 -11.72
N SER A 229 -15.15 -28.73 -12.90
CA SER A 229 -14.02 -29.63 -13.09
C SER A 229 -13.41 -29.50 -14.49
N THR A 230 -12.13 -29.82 -14.59
CA THR A 230 -11.32 -29.95 -15.80
C THR A 230 -10.39 -31.15 -15.66
N ALA A 231 -9.72 -31.56 -16.74
CA ALA A 231 -8.63 -32.53 -16.63
C ALA A 231 -7.52 -32.01 -15.69
N PRO A 232 -7.02 -32.84 -14.75
CA PRO A 232 -5.93 -32.46 -13.85
C PRO A 232 -4.64 -32.23 -14.64
N THR A 233 -3.94 -31.15 -14.33
CA THR A 233 -2.64 -30.84 -14.96
C THR A 233 -1.48 -30.85 -13.98
N GLY A 234 -1.75 -31.04 -12.68
CA GLY A 234 -0.74 -30.92 -11.62
C GLY A 234 -0.44 -29.48 -11.20
N PHE A 235 -1.10 -28.48 -11.80
CA PHE A 235 -0.88 -27.06 -11.54
C PHE A 235 -2.20 -26.28 -11.57
N PHE A 236 -2.22 -25.10 -10.96
CA PHE A 236 -3.39 -24.22 -11.03
C PHE A 236 -3.61 -23.69 -12.44
N GLN A 237 -4.87 -23.58 -12.84
CA GLN A 237 -5.27 -23.06 -14.15
C GLN A 237 -6.36 -22.01 -14.00
N VAL A 238 -6.51 -21.15 -15.01
CA VAL A 238 -7.67 -20.27 -15.16
C VAL A 238 -8.32 -20.50 -16.52
N LYS A 239 -9.65 -20.63 -16.56
CA LYS A 239 -10.42 -20.81 -17.80
C LYS A 239 -11.71 -20.01 -17.74
N GLN A 240 -12.18 -19.60 -18.91
CA GLN A 240 -13.48 -18.98 -19.06
C GLN A 240 -14.49 -20.05 -19.50
N ASP A 241 -15.61 -20.11 -18.79
CA ASP A 241 -16.75 -20.93 -19.19
C ASP A 241 -17.45 -20.35 -20.43
N PRO A 242 -18.26 -21.16 -21.15
CA PRO A 242 -19.03 -20.66 -22.30
C PRO A 242 -20.01 -19.52 -21.99
N ASP A 243 -20.41 -19.35 -20.73
CA ASP A 243 -21.27 -18.24 -20.27
C ASP A 243 -20.49 -16.94 -20.00
N GLY A 244 -19.17 -16.94 -20.27
CA GLY A 244 -18.27 -15.81 -20.09
C GLY A 244 -17.68 -15.68 -18.68
N LYS A 245 -18.03 -16.56 -17.74
CA LYS A 245 -17.52 -16.52 -16.36
C LYS A 245 -16.14 -17.17 -16.24
N TRP A 246 -15.20 -16.48 -15.61
CA TRP A 246 -13.87 -17.01 -15.33
C TRP A 246 -13.86 -17.84 -14.05
N TRP A 247 -13.18 -18.98 -14.10
CA TRP A 247 -12.91 -19.84 -12.94
C TRP A 247 -11.42 -20.17 -12.85
N ALA A 248 -10.92 -20.30 -11.62
CA ALA A 248 -9.67 -21.00 -11.38
C ALA A 248 -9.95 -22.49 -11.16
N TYR A 249 -8.94 -23.32 -11.41
CA TYR A 249 -8.93 -24.76 -11.16
C TYR A 249 -7.66 -25.14 -10.42
N ASP A 250 -7.77 -26.04 -9.47
CA ASP A 250 -6.64 -26.54 -8.69
C ASP A 250 -5.85 -27.62 -9.47
N PRO A 251 -4.68 -28.05 -8.96
CA PRO A 251 -3.86 -29.11 -9.58
C PRO A 251 -4.59 -30.42 -9.89
N LEU A 252 -5.65 -30.73 -9.14
CA LEU A 252 -6.48 -31.92 -9.31
C LEU A 252 -7.61 -31.71 -10.33
N GLY A 253 -7.64 -30.55 -10.98
CA GLY A 253 -8.65 -30.18 -11.97
C GLY A 253 -10.00 -29.82 -11.36
N ARG A 254 -10.09 -29.55 -10.06
CA ARG A 254 -11.35 -29.15 -9.38
C ARG A 254 -11.47 -27.64 -9.41
N GLY A 255 -12.69 -27.10 -9.50
CA GLY A 255 -12.87 -25.65 -9.48
C GLY A 255 -12.35 -25.04 -8.18
N PHE A 256 -11.82 -23.84 -8.28
CA PHE A 256 -11.13 -23.15 -7.20
C PHE A 256 -11.57 -21.69 -7.17
N VAL A 257 -11.93 -21.20 -5.98
CA VAL A 257 -12.17 -19.78 -5.71
C VAL A 257 -11.11 -19.35 -4.73
N VAL A 258 -10.36 -18.30 -5.07
CA VAL A 258 -9.26 -17.84 -4.21
C VAL A 258 -9.87 -17.20 -2.96
N PHE A 259 -9.62 -17.81 -1.81
CA PHE A 259 -9.89 -17.24 -0.49
C PHE A 259 -8.58 -17.14 0.25
N GLY A 260 -7.86 -16.07 -0.07
CA GLY A 260 -6.55 -15.74 0.48
C GLY A 260 -6.64 -15.03 1.83
N ILE A 261 -5.57 -15.18 2.61
CA ILE A 261 -5.28 -14.30 3.73
C ILE A 261 -3.82 -13.83 3.69
N ASP A 262 -3.61 -12.53 3.89
CA ASP A 262 -2.31 -11.89 3.83
C ASP A 262 -1.60 -11.91 5.21
N TRP A 263 -0.27 -12.00 5.21
CA TRP A 263 0.61 -11.82 6.38
C TRP A 263 0.40 -12.77 7.57
N VAL A 264 0.12 -14.05 7.31
CA VAL A 264 -0.05 -15.07 8.37
C VAL A 264 1.28 -15.37 9.04
N SER A 265 1.57 -14.73 10.17
CA SER A 265 2.87 -14.82 10.85
C SER A 265 2.73 -14.94 12.36
N TYR A 266 3.66 -15.70 12.96
CA TYR A 266 3.78 -15.82 14.41
C TYR A 266 4.16 -14.50 15.08
N GLY A 267 4.86 -13.62 14.35
CA GLY A 267 5.40 -12.38 14.90
C GLY A 267 4.50 -11.16 14.79
N GLY A 268 3.60 -11.12 13.80
CA GLY A 268 2.92 -9.90 13.38
C GLY A 268 3.88 -8.82 12.87
N HIS A 269 3.42 -7.58 12.78
CA HIS A 269 4.28 -6.47 12.35
C HIS A 269 5.24 -6.00 13.45
N ARG A 270 6.45 -5.63 13.01
CA ARG A 270 7.45 -4.93 13.82
C ARG A 270 6.95 -3.52 14.13
N CYS A 271 7.15 -3.05 15.36
CA CYS A 271 6.88 -1.68 15.77
C CYS A 271 8.20 -0.93 16.03
N GLU A 272 8.58 -0.02 15.13
CA GLU A 272 9.78 0.83 15.27
C GLU A 272 9.72 1.68 16.54
N PHE A 273 8.55 2.24 16.85
CA PHE A 273 8.31 3.10 18.02
C PHE A 273 8.44 2.36 19.36
N LEU A 274 8.58 1.04 19.32
CA LEU A 274 8.87 0.18 20.47
C LEU A 274 10.20 -0.54 20.29
N ASN A 275 11.21 0.12 19.74
CA ASN A 275 12.55 -0.42 19.49
C ASN A 275 12.55 -1.70 18.66
N GLY A 276 11.59 -1.84 17.74
CA GLY A 276 11.48 -2.99 16.87
C GLY A 276 10.85 -4.24 17.48
N ARG A 277 10.11 -4.10 18.59
CA ARG A 277 9.36 -5.21 19.20
C ARG A 277 8.29 -5.77 18.26
N LEU A 278 8.05 -7.08 18.39
CA LEU A 278 7.00 -7.83 17.69
C LEU A 278 5.93 -8.21 18.72
N LEU A 279 4.92 -7.34 18.88
CA LEU A 279 3.94 -7.49 19.97
C LEU A 279 3.16 -8.80 19.89
N HIS A 280 2.76 -9.22 18.68
CA HIS A 280 2.05 -10.49 18.51
C HIS A 280 2.93 -11.69 18.88
N LYS A 281 4.24 -11.64 18.55
CA LYS A 281 5.21 -12.64 19.01
C LYS A 281 5.21 -12.77 20.53
N GLU A 282 5.26 -11.64 21.25
CA GLU A 282 5.31 -11.64 22.72
C GLU A 282 4.05 -12.23 23.35
N TYR A 283 2.88 -12.05 22.72
CA TYR A 283 1.66 -12.71 23.15
C TYR A 283 1.67 -14.20 22.82
N ASN A 284 2.13 -14.59 21.63
CA ASN A 284 2.23 -15.99 21.25
C ASN A 284 3.24 -16.75 22.11
N ASP A 285 4.39 -16.16 22.45
CA ASP A 285 5.40 -16.77 23.34
C ASP A 285 4.87 -17.04 24.75
N LYS A 286 3.86 -16.28 25.19
CA LYS A 286 3.18 -16.51 26.49
C LYS A 286 2.07 -17.54 26.39
N ARG A 287 1.45 -17.67 25.22
CA ARG A 287 0.27 -18.51 24.99
C ARG A 287 0.62 -19.93 24.58
N PHE A 288 1.67 -20.10 23.77
CA PHE A 288 2.06 -21.37 23.16
C PHE A 288 3.37 -21.87 23.74
N ASN A 289 3.47 -23.19 23.94
CA ASN A 289 4.72 -23.81 24.40
C ASN A 289 5.76 -23.88 23.28
N SER A 290 5.32 -23.80 22.02
CA SER A 290 6.20 -23.79 20.84
C SER A 290 5.55 -23.10 19.65
N LYS A 291 6.37 -22.62 18.71
CA LYS A 291 5.89 -22.10 17.42
C LYS A 291 5.06 -23.14 16.67
N LYS A 292 5.41 -24.43 16.76
CA LYS A 292 4.66 -25.52 16.14
C LYS A 292 3.22 -25.62 16.65
N GLU A 293 3.01 -25.41 17.94
CA GLU A 293 1.66 -25.41 18.53
C GLU A 293 0.79 -24.28 17.94
N TRP A 294 1.38 -23.09 17.76
CA TRP A 294 0.72 -21.99 17.04
C TRP A 294 0.47 -22.34 15.56
N GLU A 295 1.43 -22.98 14.88
CA GLU A 295 1.27 -23.39 13.47
C GLU A 295 0.10 -24.38 13.33
N ASP A 296 -0.01 -25.34 14.24
CA ASP A 296 -1.08 -26.34 14.26
C ASP A 296 -2.45 -25.67 14.52
N GLU A 297 -2.57 -24.81 15.54
CA GLU A 297 -3.81 -24.06 15.79
C GLU A 297 -4.18 -23.12 14.63
N THR A 298 -3.19 -22.46 14.03
CA THR A 298 -3.41 -21.50 12.94
C THR A 298 -3.91 -22.20 11.68
N ILE A 299 -3.36 -23.36 11.31
CA ILE A 299 -3.88 -24.15 10.19
C ILE A 299 -5.30 -24.63 10.43
N ASP A 300 -5.61 -25.10 11.63
CA ASP A 300 -6.96 -25.54 11.98
C ASP A 300 -7.96 -24.38 11.89
N ARG A 301 -7.59 -23.18 12.35
CA ARG A 301 -8.39 -21.96 12.18
C ARG A 301 -8.61 -21.63 10.72
N LEU A 302 -7.54 -21.41 9.95
CA LEU A 302 -7.65 -20.96 8.56
C LEU A 302 -8.48 -21.92 7.70
N THR A 303 -8.21 -23.23 7.81
CA THR A 303 -8.94 -24.23 7.03
C THR A 303 -10.39 -24.38 7.49
N SER A 304 -10.69 -24.32 8.79
CA SER A 304 -12.07 -24.35 9.30
C SER A 304 -12.86 -23.08 9.02
N TRP A 305 -12.16 -21.96 8.77
CA TRP A 305 -12.76 -20.69 8.35
C TRP A 305 -12.97 -20.62 6.83
N GLY A 306 -12.45 -21.59 6.09
CA GLY A 306 -12.64 -21.74 4.64
C GLY A 306 -11.54 -21.10 3.78
N PHE A 307 -10.50 -20.51 4.40
CA PHE A 307 -9.33 -20.03 3.65
C PHE A 307 -8.60 -21.20 2.99
N ASN A 308 -8.08 -20.96 1.80
CA ASN A 308 -7.43 -21.98 0.99
C ASN A 308 -6.10 -21.52 0.38
N LEU A 309 -5.69 -20.29 0.67
CA LEU A 309 -4.47 -19.70 0.15
C LEU A 309 -3.84 -18.75 1.18
N ILE A 310 -2.51 -18.76 1.29
CA ILE A 310 -1.73 -17.76 2.05
C ILE A 310 -0.93 -16.90 1.09
N MET A 311 -1.00 -15.58 1.24
CA MET A 311 -0.16 -14.62 0.54
C MET A 311 0.76 -13.96 1.57
N GLY A 312 2.02 -14.38 1.60
CA GLY A 312 2.96 -13.94 2.65
C GLY A 312 2.67 -14.52 4.05
N GLY A 313 3.70 -15.04 4.70
CA GLY A 313 3.55 -15.63 6.03
C GLY A 313 4.64 -16.64 6.38
N ASP A 314 4.43 -17.34 7.49
CA ASP A 314 5.34 -18.36 7.98
C ASP A 314 5.34 -19.61 7.07
N ARG A 315 6.52 -19.98 6.56
CA ARG A 315 6.69 -21.04 5.56
C ARG A 315 6.29 -22.45 6.04
N ASN A 316 6.25 -22.67 7.36
CA ASN A 316 5.84 -23.95 7.96
C ASN A 316 4.33 -24.21 7.88
N LEU A 317 3.54 -23.22 7.47
CA LEU A 317 2.11 -23.35 7.22
C LEU A 317 1.82 -23.92 5.82
N LEU A 318 2.78 -23.85 4.91
CA LEU A 318 2.64 -24.32 3.54
C LEU A 318 2.47 -25.85 3.50
N TYR A 319 1.83 -26.36 2.44
CA TYR A 319 1.60 -27.79 2.20
C TYR A 319 0.62 -28.46 3.19
N ARG A 320 -0.16 -27.68 3.92
CA ARG A 320 -1.10 -28.15 4.96
C ARG A 320 -2.57 -27.87 4.62
N GLY A 321 -2.92 -27.99 3.34
CA GLY A 321 -4.27 -27.73 2.82
C GLY A 321 -4.50 -26.30 2.31
N LEU A 322 -3.48 -25.45 2.44
CA LEU A 322 -3.45 -24.07 1.95
C LEU A 322 -2.42 -23.98 0.82
N ALA A 323 -2.86 -23.51 -0.35
CA ALA A 323 -1.96 -23.09 -1.43
C ALA A 323 -1.24 -21.79 -1.04
N TYR A 324 -0.30 -21.33 -1.85
CA TYR A 324 0.31 -20.02 -1.64
C TYR A 324 0.66 -19.32 -2.94
N ALA A 325 0.77 -17.99 -2.87
CA ALA A 325 1.36 -17.19 -3.92
C ALA A 325 2.75 -16.71 -3.51
N SER A 326 3.63 -16.50 -4.49
CA SER A 326 4.98 -15.98 -4.26
C SER A 326 5.17 -14.67 -5.05
N THR A 327 6.23 -13.92 -4.75
CA THR A 327 6.50 -12.64 -5.40
C THR A 327 7.88 -12.64 -6.02
N ILE A 328 7.94 -12.28 -7.30
CA ILE A 328 9.15 -11.94 -8.04
C ILE A 328 9.37 -10.45 -7.83
N GLY A 329 10.17 -10.08 -6.82
CA GLY A 329 10.50 -8.67 -6.58
C GLY A 329 11.55 -8.19 -7.58
N VAL A 330 11.15 -7.50 -8.65
CA VAL A 330 12.04 -6.99 -9.70
C VAL A 330 12.28 -5.50 -9.51
N GLY A 331 11.22 -4.72 -9.38
CA GLY A 331 11.23 -3.27 -9.33
C GLY A 331 11.65 -2.71 -7.98
N ASP A 332 10.99 -3.11 -6.90
CA ASP A 332 11.26 -2.58 -5.56
C ASP A 332 12.74 -2.77 -5.14
N PRO A 333 13.33 -3.97 -5.31
CA PRO A 333 14.73 -4.17 -4.91
C PRO A 333 15.71 -3.50 -5.88
N MET A 334 15.34 -3.26 -7.14
CA MET A 334 16.18 -2.48 -8.07
C MET A 334 16.18 -1.01 -7.68
N ALA A 335 15.03 -0.45 -7.31
CA ALA A 335 14.94 0.95 -6.91
C ALA A 335 15.72 1.25 -5.61
N LEU A 336 16.02 0.25 -4.78
CA LEU A 336 16.89 0.40 -3.61
C LEU A 336 18.38 0.57 -3.96
N LEU A 337 18.80 0.35 -5.20
CA LEU A 337 20.20 0.42 -5.62
C LEU A 337 20.68 1.86 -5.88
N GLY A 338 19.78 2.85 -5.86
CA GLY A 338 20.09 4.27 -5.98
C GLY A 338 19.60 4.90 -7.28
N ASP A 339 19.96 6.18 -7.47
CA ASP A 339 19.30 7.09 -8.42
C ASP A 339 19.25 6.58 -9.88
N GLU A 340 20.30 5.89 -10.35
CA GLU A 340 20.35 5.32 -11.71
C GLU A 340 19.41 4.12 -11.91
N TYR A 341 19.02 3.44 -10.84
CA TYR A 341 18.22 2.22 -10.89
C TYR A 341 16.74 2.46 -10.63
N ASP A 342 16.34 3.71 -10.34
CA ASP A 342 14.96 4.10 -10.07
C ASP A 342 14.52 5.28 -10.96
N ILE A 343 13.23 5.34 -11.27
CA ILE A 343 12.57 6.57 -11.75
C ILE A 343 11.94 7.31 -10.56
N THR A 344 11.35 6.57 -9.63
CA THR A 344 10.96 7.09 -8.32
C THR A 344 11.65 6.28 -7.22
N PRO A 345 12.21 6.95 -6.20
CA PRO A 345 12.99 6.29 -5.15
C PRO A 345 12.11 5.43 -4.25
N ASN A 346 12.70 4.35 -3.74
CA ASN A 346 12.06 3.52 -2.73
C ASN A 346 12.17 4.19 -1.34
N GLU A 347 11.04 4.67 -0.82
CA GLU A 347 10.95 5.37 0.48
C GLU A 347 10.59 4.41 1.63
N MET A 348 10.80 3.10 1.45
CA MET A 348 10.44 2.05 2.41
C MET A 348 8.96 2.04 2.79
N ARG A 349 8.10 2.39 1.83
CA ARG A 349 6.64 2.30 1.91
C ARG A 349 6.06 1.91 0.55
N PRO A 350 4.87 1.28 0.51
CA PRO A 350 4.19 1.00 -0.76
C PRO A 350 3.96 2.29 -1.56
N CYS A 351 3.73 2.16 -2.87
CA CYS A 351 3.40 3.29 -3.74
C CYS A 351 4.50 4.36 -3.89
N SER A 352 5.74 4.09 -3.46
CA SER A 352 6.85 5.06 -3.52
C SER A 352 7.80 4.82 -4.69
N ALA A 353 8.10 3.56 -4.99
CA ALA A 353 9.18 3.18 -5.90
C ALA A 353 8.69 2.86 -7.32
N PHE A 354 9.52 3.16 -8.31
CA PHE A 354 9.38 2.63 -9.65
C PHE A 354 10.78 2.43 -10.24
N PRO A 355 11.12 1.24 -10.77
CA PRO A 355 12.46 0.96 -11.26
C PRO A 355 12.79 1.69 -12.57
N ASN A 356 14.06 1.96 -12.82
CA ASN A 356 14.55 2.39 -14.12
C ASN A 356 14.60 1.19 -15.10
N VAL A 357 13.45 0.87 -15.69
CA VAL A 357 13.30 -0.21 -16.70
C VAL A 357 14.03 0.07 -18.02
N PHE A 358 14.59 1.27 -18.18
CA PHE A 358 15.39 1.67 -19.34
C PHE A 358 16.89 1.44 -19.13
N HIS A 359 17.30 1.04 -17.92
CA HIS A 359 18.67 0.64 -17.65
C HIS A 359 19.07 -0.54 -18.57
N PRO A 360 20.27 -0.53 -19.20
CA PRO A 360 20.68 -1.54 -20.17
C PRO A 360 20.65 -2.97 -19.60
N ASP A 361 20.98 -3.12 -18.31
CA ASP A 361 21.00 -4.42 -17.63
C ASP A 361 19.67 -4.80 -16.96
N PHE A 362 18.58 -4.05 -17.17
CA PHE A 362 17.26 -4.38 -16.60
C PHE A 362 16.83 -5.83 -16.92
N LYS A 363 17.11 -6.28 -18.14
CA LYS A 363 16.81 -7.66 -18.56
C LYS A 363 17.61 -8.69 -17.75
N LEU A 364 18.92 -8.50 -17.60
CA LEU A 364 19.76 -9.41 -16.83
C LEU A 364 19.30 -9.46 -15.36
N TRP A 365 18.93 -8.30 -14.81
CA TRP A 365 18.38 -8.22 -13.48
C TRP A 365 17.05 -8.99 -13.35
N ALA A 366 16.12 -8.80 -14.28
CA ALA A 366 14.88 -9.57 -14.31
C ALA A 366 15.14 -11.08 -14.44
N GLU A 367 16.12 -11.50 -15.26
CA GLU A 367 16.53 -12.90 -15.40
C GLU A 367 17.00 -13.50 -14.08
N TYR A 368 17.90 -12.79 -13.39
CA TYR A 368 18.38 -13.18 -12.06
C TYR A 368 17.23 -13.33 -11.05
N ARG A 369 16.33 -12.34 -10.97
CA ARG A 369 15.23 -12.33 -10.00
C ARG A 369 14.20 -13.43 -10.27
N VAL A 370 13.84 -13.65 -11.53
CA VAL A 370 12.92 -14.72 -11.95
C VAL A 370 13.52 -16.09 -11.68
N ARG A 371 14.78 -16.34 -12.08
CA ARG A 371 15.45 -17.64 -11.84
C ARG A 371 15.47 -17.98 -10.36
N ARG A 372 15.82 -17.02 -9.50
CA ARG A 372 15.89 -17.22 -8.05
C ARG A 372 14.52 -17.51 -7.41
N ALA A 373 13.46 -16.85 -7.87
CA ALA A 373 12.11 -17.03 -7.33
C ALA A 373 11.44 -18.33 -7.83
N CYS A 374 11.62 -18.65 -9.12
CA CYS A 374 10.80 -19.64 -9.80
C CYS A 374 11.49 -20.99 -9.97
N ARG A 375 12.78 -21.03 -10.35
CA ARG A 375 13.47 -22.29 -10.70
C ARG A 375 13.42 -23.36 -9.60
N PRO A 376 13.61 -23.03 -8.29
CA PRO A 376 13.53 -24.04 -7.23
C PRO A 376 12.13 -24.65 -7.06
N ASN A 377 11.09 -23.99 -7.55
CA ASN A 377 9.70 -24.37 -7.35
C ASN A 377 8.94 -24.65 -8.66
N ALA A 378 9.62 -24.79 -9.80
CA ALA A 378 8.98 -24.90 -11.12
C ALA A 378 8.00 -26.10 -11.25
N ASN A 379 8.15 -27.12 -10.38
CA ASN A 379 7.28 -28.30 -10.31
C ASN A 379 6.46 -28.36 -9.01
N ASN A 380 6.32 -27.26 -8.27
CA ASN A 380 5.62 -27.24 -6.97
C ASN A 380 4.10 -27.08 -7.14
N PRO A 381 3.29 -28.13 -6.95
CA PRO A 381 1.86 -28.06 -7.24
C PRO A 381 1.08 -27.13 -6.27
N TRP A 382 1.70 -26.64 -5.20
CA TRP A 382 1.05 -25.80 -4.20
C TRP A 382 1.11 -24.30 -4.50
N ILE A 383 1.87 -23.89 -5.52
CA ILE A 383 1.95 -22.49 -5.93
C ILE A 383 0.75 -22.15 -6.80
N PHE A 384 -0.09 -21.25 -6.31
CA PHE A 384 -1.16 -20.67 -7.11
C PHE A 384 -0.60 -19.83 -8.26
N GLY A 385 0.41 -19.01 -7.98
CA GLY A 385 1.13 -18.23 -8.98
C GLY A 385 2.14 -17.25 -8.38
N TYR A 386 2.72 -16.43 -9.26
CA TYR A 386 3.74 -15.45 -8.94
C TYR A 386 3.29 -14.02 -9.23
N PHE A 387 3.31 -13.16 -8.24
CA PHE A 387 3.22 -11.70 -8.42
C PHE A 387 4.54 -11.14 -8.95
N ILE A 388 4.47 -10.00 -9.64
CA ILE A 388 5.61 -9.18 -10.03
C ILE A 388 5.56 -7.90 -9.19
N ASP A 389 6.40 -7.81 -8.15
CA ASP A 389 6.38 -6.74 -7.15
C ASP A 389 4.98 -6.51 -6.49
N ASN A 390 4.83 -5.36 -5.83
CA ASN A 390 3.61 -4.91 -5.16
C ASN A 390 3.53 -3.37 -5.21
N GLU A 391 2.41 -2.81 -5.70
CA GLU A 391 2.11 -1.37 -5.62
C GLU A 391 3.24 -0.43 -6.09
N LEU A 392 3.88 -0.73 -7.22
CA LEU A 392 4.82 0.21 -7.84
C LEU A 392 4.14 1.53 -8.19
N ALA A 393 4.89 2.63 -8.13
CA ALA A 393 4.43 3.99 -8.37
C ALA A 393 4.21 4.29 -9.87
N TRP A 394 3.29 3.58 -10.53
CA TRP A 394 2.99 3.69 -11.97
C TRP A 394 2.57 5.09 -12.43
N TRP A 395 2.10 5.96 -11.52
CA TRP A 395 1.78 7.35 -11.78
C TRP A 395 2.97 8.30 -11.58
N GLY A 396 4.17 7.77 -11.26
CA GLY A 396 5.40 8.53 -11.03
C GLY A 396 5.27 9.64 -9.98
N ARG A 397 4.27 9.56 -9.09
CA ARG A 397 3.92 10.60 -8.10
C ARG A 397 3.39 11.91 -8.73
N GLY A 398 2.85 11.83 -9.94
CA GLY A 398 2.16 12.91 -10.65
C GLY A 398 0.83 12.45 -11.23
N THR A 399 0.51 12.86 -12.47
CA THR A 399 -0.67 12.36 -13.19
C THR A 399 -0.48 10.89 -13.56
N ASN A 400 -1.57 10.12 -13.61
CA ASN A 400 -1.51 8.68 -13.93
C ASN A 400 -0.97 8.40 -15.35
N TYR A 401 -1.07 9.35 -16.28
CA TYR A 401 -0.59 9.20 -17.66
C TYR A 401 0.84 9.71 -17.90
N GLY A 402 1.29 10.73 -17.15
CA GLY A 402 2.51 11.47 -17.46
C GLY A 402 3.52 11.57 -16.32
N GLY A 403 3.15 11.20 -15.10
CA GLY A 403 4.02 11.41 -13.94
C GLY A 403 5.33 10.62 -13.99
N LEU A 404 5.38 9.43 -14.60
CA LEU A 404 6.66 8.71 -14.79
C LEU A 404 7.59 9.41 -15.78
N PHE A 405 7.03 10.01 -16.84
CA PHE A 405 7.79 10.84 -17.77
C PHE A 405 8.35 12.06 -17.04
N ASP A 406 7.50 12.75 -16.27
CA ASP A 406 7.88 13.96 -15.53
C ASP A 406 8.91 13.67 -14.42
N ALA A 407 8.81 12.51 -13.76
CA ALA A 407 9.81 12.05 -12.80
C ALA A 407 11.16 11.77 -13.48
N SER A 408 11.15 11.14 -14.65
CA SER A 408 12.35 10.83 -15.43
C SER A 408 13.04 12.09 -15.99
N MET A 409 12.28 13.14 -16.34
CA MET A 409 12.85 14.44 -16.77
C MET A 409 13.69 15.10 -15.68
N LYS A 410 13.36 14.89 -14.41
CA LYS A 410 14.09 15.47 -13.27
C LYS A 410 15.41 14.75 -12.97
N LYS A 411 15.64 13.59 -13.57
CA LYS A 411 16.88 12.82 -13.37
C LYS A 411 18.09 13.50 -14.00
N PRO A 412 19.33 13.14 -13.59
CA PRO A 412 20.55 13.61 -14.23
C PRO A 412 20.58 13.29 -15.73
N LYS A 413 21.34 14.07 -16.52
CA LYS A 413 21.46 13.87 -17.98
C LYS A 413 22.02 12.51 -18.40
N THR A 414 22.72 11.82 -17.50
CA THR A 414 23.28 10.47 -17.72
C THR A 414 22.28 9.36 -17.45
N HIS A 415 21.11 9.68 -16.88
CA HIS A 415 20.13 8.68 -16.46
C HIS A 415 19.42 8.05 -17.64
N HIS A 416 19.36 6.71 -17.71
CA HIS A 416 18.87 6.02 -18.91
C HIS A 416 17.40 6.30 -19.23
N ALA A 417 16.54 6.55 -18.23
CA ALA A 417 15.15 6.95 -18.50
C ALA A 417 15.06 8.34 -19.18
N LYS A 418 15.95 9.28 -18.83
CA LYS A 418 15.98 10.63 -19.43
C LYS A 418 16.56 10.62 -20.84
N ILE A 419 17.62 9.82 -21.04
CA ILE A 419 18.18 9.49 -22.35
C ILE A 419 17.09 8.88 -23.25
N PHE A 420 16.29 7.95 -22.73
CA PHE A 420 15.17 7.38 -23.48
C PHE A 420 14.10 8.40 -23.83
N ILE A 421 13.79 9.36 -22.95
CA ILE A 421 12.86 10.46 -23.27
C ILE A 421 13.37 11.26 -24.46
N ARG A 422 14.64 11.68 -24.46
CA ARG A 422 15.23 12.38 -25.61
C ARG A 422 15.04 11.58 -26.90
N ASP A 423 15.33 10.28 -26.87
CA ASP A 423 15.24 9.41 -28.05
C ASP A 423 13.79 9.23 -28.51
N LEU A 424 12.85 9.11 -27.57
CA LEU A 424 11.42 9.05 -27.84
C LEU A 424 10.91 10.34 -28.49
N LEU A 425 11.29 11.50 -27.95
CA LEU A 425 10.91 12.81 -28.51
C LEU A 425 11.51 13.02 -29.90
N LYS A 426 12.77 12.60 -30.11
CA LYS A 426 13.39 12.60 -31.43
C LYS A 426 12.63 11.74 -32.44
N LYS A 427 12.16 10.56 -32.00
CA LYS A 427 11.35 9.68 -32.84
C LYS A 427 10.01 10.32 -33.21
N HIS A 428 9.27 10.88 -32.26
CA HIS A 428 7.99 11.55 -32.53
C HIS A 428 8.13 12.79 -33.43
N ALA A 429 9.29 13.44 -33.39
CA ALA A 429 9.63 14.56 -34.27
C ALA A 429 10.23 14.13 -35.63
N ASP A 430 10.29 12.84 -35.94
CA ASP A 430 10.93 12.28 -37.16
C ASP A 430 12.38 12.76 -37.37
N GLY A 431 13.11 13.01 -36.27
CA GLY A 431 14.45 13.57 -36.30
C GLY A 431 14.53 15.06 -36.68
N ASN A 432 13.40 15.77 -36.80
CA ASN A 432 13.33 17.19 -37.11
C ASN A 432 13.20 18.06 -35.83
N ILE A 433 14.24 18.85 -35.53
CA ILE A 433 14.27 19.69 -34.33
C ILE A 433 13.21 20.81 -34.35
N ASP A 434 12.87 21.36 -35.53
CA ASP A 434 11.86 22.41 -35.64
C ASP A 434 10.46 21.89 -35.32
N LYS A 435 10.16 20.64 -35.71
CA LYS A 435 8.91 19.96 -35.35
C LYS A 435 8.81 19.75 -33.84
N LEU A 436 9.91 19.37 -33.18
CA LEU A 436 9.97 19.27 -31.72
C LEU A 436 9.70 20.64 -31.07
N ASN A 437 10.41 21.68 -31.53
CA ASN A 437 10.26 23.03 -31.02
C ASN A 437 8.83 23.55 -31.15
N GLN A 438 8.17 23.28 -32.28
CA GLN A 438 6.75 23.62 -32.47
C GLN A 438 5.82 22.83 -31.53
N THR A 439 6.05 21.53 -31.37
CA THR A 439 5.19 20.66 -30.55
C THR A 439 5.25 21.02 -29.08
N TRP A 440 6.42 21.41 -28.59
CA TRP A 440 6.69 21.60 -27.16
C TRP A 440 6.87 23.08 -26.75
N ASP A 441 6.74 24.01 -27.70
CA ASP A 441 7.00 25.45 -27.52
C ASP A 441 8.42 25.71 -26.98
N LEU A 442 9.41 25.21 -27.71
CA LEU A 442 10.83 25.28 -27.36
C LEU A 442 11.64 26.01 -28.44
N ASN A 443 12.89 26.33 -28.13
CA ASN A 443 13.86 26.87 -29.08
C ASN A 443 15.21 26.15 -28.96
N LEU A 444 15.18 24.82 -29.10
CA LEU A 444 16.37 23.97 -29.05
C LEU A 444 17.05 23.91 -30.42
N THR A 445 18.37 23.86 -30.41
CA THR A 445 19.23 23.68 -31.59
C THR A 445 19.62 22.22 -31.83
N SER A 446 19.43 21.35 -30.83
CA SER A 446 19.64 19.91 -30.94
C SER A 446 18.78 19.12 -29.95
N PHE A 447 18.54 17.84 -30.23
CA PHE A 447 17.82 16.95 -29.32
C PHE A 447 18.57 16.75 -27.99
N ASP A 448 19.91 16.78 -27.97
CA ASP A 448 20.66 16.58 -26.73
C ASP A 448 20.41 17.68 -25.69
N GLN A 449 19.97 18.87 -26.12
CA GLN A 449 19.55 19.93 -25.18
C GLN A 449 18.31 19.57 -24.36
N ILE A 450 17.53 18.55 -24.77
CA ILE A 450 16.44 17.99 -23.95
C ILE A 450 16.98 17.48 -22.60
N LEU A 451 18.21 16.94 -22.57
CA LEU A 451 18.80 16.37 -21.37
C LEU A 451 19.09 17.41 -20.28
N GLU A 452 19.14 18.70 -20.65
CA GLU A 452 19.34 19.82 -19.75
C GLU A 452 18.01 20.39 -19.20
N LEU A 453 16.87 19.95 -19.75
CA LEU A 453 15.54 20.32 -19.26
C LEU A 453 15.12 19.43 -18.08
N ASP A 454 14.33 19.97 -17.17
CA ASP A 454 13.76 19.25 -16.01
C ASP A 454 12.26 18.98 -16.12
N ARG A 455 11.59 19.60 -17.11
CA ARG A 455 10.14 19.49 -17.34
C ARG A 455 9.76 19.81 -18.78
N LEU A 456 8.59 19.32 -19.18
CA LEU A 456 7.93 19.66 -20.45
C LEU A 456 6.41 19.84 -20.23
N PRO A 457 5.74 20.71 -21.01
CA PRO A 457 4.32 21.01 -20.85
C PRO A 457 3.40 19.78 -21.07
N ASN A 458 2.12 19.95 -20.70
CA ASN A 458 1.02 18.99 -20.87
C ASN A 458 -0.21 19.68 -21.49
N ALA A 459 0.01 20.71 -22.31
CA ALA A 459 -1.01 21.63 -22.79
C ALA A 459 -1.87 21.03 -23.92
N THR A 460 -1.29 20.21 -24.79
CA THR A 460 -1.99 19.62 -25.94
C THR A 460 -2.21 18.12 -25.78
N GLU A 461 -3.21 17.56 -26.47
CA GLU A 461 -3.44 16.11 -26.50
C GLU A 461 -2.26 15.36 -27.14
N GLU A 462 -1.58 15.95 -28.13
CA GLU A 462 -0.36 15.38 -28.71
C GLU A 462 0.75 15.21 -27.66
N GLN A 463 1.02 16.25 -26.85
CA GLN A 463 1.99 16.17 -25.75
C GLN A 463 1.62 15.08 -24.73
N LYS A 464 0.34 15.00 -24.33
CA LYS A 464 -0.14 13.96 -23.42
C LYS A 464 0.02 12.56 -24.00
N ASN A 465 -0.32 12.37 -25.28
CA ASN A 465 -0.18 11.09 -25.97
C ASN A 465 1.28 10.62 -26.06
N ILE A 466 2.24 11.54 -26.24
CA ILE A 466 3.67 11.19 -26.20
C ILE A 466 4.09 10.73 -24.80
N LYS A 467 3.59 11.36 -23.73
CA LYS A 467 3.85 10.90 -22.35
C LYS A 467 3.19 9.55 -22.05
N ILE A 468 1.98 9.31 -22.56
CA ILE A 468 1.33 7.99 -22.53
C ILE A 468 2.18 6.95 -23.26
N ASP A 469 2.82 7.33 -24.38
CA ASP A 469 3.70 6.42 -25.11
C ASP A 469 4.98 6.08 -24.33
N PHE A 470 5.53 7.02 -23.57
CA PHE A 470 6.60 6.71 -22.61
C PHE A 470 6.14 5.71 -21.54
N LEU A 471 4.95 5.92 -20.96
CA LEU A 471 4.35 5.00 -19.98
C LEU A 471 4.14 3.60 -20.57
N ARG A 472 3.66 3.51 -21.83
CA ARG A 472 3.53 2.24 -22.55
C ARG A 472 4.88 1.55 -22.73
N ASN A 473 5.92 2.28 -23.13
CA ASN A 473 7.27 1.72 -23.26
C ASN A 473 7.84 1.23 -21.92
N ALA A 474 7.56 1.93 -20.82
CA ALA A 474 7.93 1.47 -19.48
C ALA A 474 7.20 0.17 -19.10
N ALA A 475 5.88 0.11 -19.34
CA ALA A 475 5.07 -1.08 -19.06
C ALA A 475 5.48 -2.29 -19.92
N GLU A 476 5.74 -2.10 -21.22
CA GLU A 476 6.17 -3.15 -22.15
C GLU A 476 7.54 -3.72 -21.75
N ARG A 477 8.47 -2.85 -21.34
CA ARG A 477 9.78 -3.30 -20.81
C ARG A 477 9.62 -4.05 -19.52
N TYR A 478 8.83 -3.56 -18.58
CA TYR A 478 8.61 -4.21 -17.29
C TYR A 478 7.92 -5.57 -17.43
N PHE A 479 6.66 -5.59 -17.88
CA PHE A 479 5.87 -6.81 -17.96
C PHE A 479 6.37 -7.77 -19.04
N GLY A 480 6.71 -7.25 -20.22
CA GLY A 480 7.14 -8.08 -21.34
C GLY A 480 8.45 -8.78 -21.08
N THR A 481 9.44 -8.10 -20.48
CA THR A 481 10.71 -8.74 -20.14
C THR A 481 10.52 -9.84 -19.10
N VAL A 482 9.84 -9.54 -17.98
CA VAL A 482 9.63 -10.50 -16.90
C VAL A 482 8.85 -11.72 -17.38
N ALA A 483 7.74 -11.53 -18.11
CA ALA A 483 6.91 -12.65 -18.56
C ALA A 483 7.64 -13.57 -19.56
N ASN A 484 8.40 -13.00 -20.50
CA ASN A 484 9.18 -13.78 -21.47
C ASN A 484 10.25 -14.65 -20.81
N ILE A 485 10.86 -14.17 -19.73
CA ILE A 485 11.82 -14.92 -18.94
C ILE A 485 11.09 -15.97 -18.11
N PHE A 486 10.03 -15.56 -17.40
CA PHE A 486 9.21 -16.40 -16.54
C PHE A 486 8.74 -17.65 -17.29
N ARG A 487 8.17 -17.50 -18.48
CA ARG A 487 7.68 -18.64 -19.28
C ARG A 487 8.76 -19.64 -19.70
N LYS A 488 10.03 -19.22 -19.77
CA LYS A 488 11.15 -20.14 -20.03
C LYS A 488 11.62 -20.87 -18.78
N VAL A 489 11.56 -20.21 -17.62
CA VAL A 489 12.02 -20.75 -16.34
C VAL A 489 10.95 -21.61 -15.67
N ASP A 490 9.69 -21.18 -15.77
CA ASP A 490 8.51 -21.77 -15.16
C ASP A 490 7.32 -21.72 -16.15
N PRO A 491 7.15 -22.78 -16.96
CA PRO A 491 6.07 -22.83 -17.93
C PRO A 491 4.71 -23.20 -17.31
N ASN A 492 4.68 -23.59 -16.02
CA ASN A 492 3.53 -24.26 -15.41
C ASN A 492 2.67 -23.32 -14.56
N HIS A 493 3.29 -22.40 -13.80
CA HIS A 493 2.58 -21.55 -12.85
C HIS A 493 1.96 -20.29 -13.47
N LEU A 494 0.94 -19.77 -12.79
CA LEU A 494 0.28 -18.53 -13.17
C LEU A 494 1.17 -17.31 -12.88
N LEU A 495 1.19 -16.33 -13.80
CA LEU A 495 1.76 -15.00 -13.58
C LEU A 495 0.64 -14.01 -13.22
N LEU A 496 0.75 -13.37 -12.07
CA LEU A 496 -0.33 -12.67 -11.37
C LEU A 496 -0.20 -11.14 -11.40
N ALA A 497 0.38 -10.56 -12.46
CA ALA A 497 0.60 -9.11 -12.59
C ALA A 497 1.25 -8.47 -11.34
N SER A 498 0.95 -7.19 -11.04
CA SER A 498 1.75 -6.37 -10.11
C SER A 498 0.97 -5.75 -8.94
N ARG A 499 -0.16 -6.36 -8.52
CA ARG A 499 -0.96 -5.90 -7.35
C ARG A 499 -1.16 -4.39 -7.36
N PHE A 500 -1.81 -3.87 -8.42
CA PHE A 500 -1.91 -2.43 -8.64
C PHE A 500 -2.62 -1.73 -7.47
N ALA A 501 -2.08 -0.58 -7.05
CA ALA A 501 -2.61 0.21 -5.94
C ALA A 501 -3.90 0.96 -6.34
N GLY A 502 -5.05 0.33 -6.09
CA GLY A 502 -6.36 0.82 -6.50
C GLY A 502 -6.53 0.91 -8.03
N ILE A 503 -7.75 1.22 -8.46
CA ILE A 503 -8.09 1.36 -9.88
C ILE A 503 -7.69 2.74 -10.42
N THR A 504 -7.40 3.72 -9.57
CA THR A 504 -6.95 5.05 -10.02
C THR A 504 -5.43 5.23 -9.99
N GLY A 505 -4.69 4.27 -9.42
CA GLY A 505 -3.23 4.33 -9.28
C GLY A 505 -2.46 4.04 -10.56
N SER A 506 -3.10 3.73 -11.68
CA SER A 506 -2.44 3.53 -12.97
C SER A 506 -3.36 3.92 -14.12
N HIS A 507 -2.77 4.24 -15.26
CA HIS A 507 -3.50 4.51 -16.51
C HIS A 507 -3.85 3.19 -17.21
N GLU A 508 -4.95 3.17 -17.97
CA GLU A 508 -5.46 1.98 -18.67
C GLU A 508 -4.41 1.28 -19.55
N VAL A 509 -3.52 2.05 -20.21
CA VAL A 509 -2.41 1.52 -21.02
C VAL A 509 -1.48 0.56 -20.25
N VAL A 510 -1.34 0.78 -18.93
CA VAL A 510 -0.55 -0.12 -18.06
C VAL A 510 -1.31 -1.43 -17.87
N TRP A 511 -2.63 -1.37 -17.67
CA TRP A 511 -3.47 -2.57 -17.53
C TRP A 511 -3.54 -3.37 -18.82
N GLU A 512 -3.74 -2.70 -19.95
CA GLU A 512 -3.70 -3.32 -21.28
C GLU A 512 -2.39 -4.07 -21.47
N THR A 513 -1.27 -3.44 -21.13
CA THR A 513 0.06 -4.04 -21.29
C THR A 513 0.24 -5.21 -20.32
N ALA A 514 -0.12 -5.06 -19.05
CA ALA A 514 -0.06 -6.15 -18.07
C ALA A 514 -0.90 -7.36 -18.50
N ALA A 515 -2.07 -7.13 -19.09
CA ALA A 515 -2.99 -8.15 -19.59
C ALA A 515 -2.43 -8.95 -20.78
N LYS A 516 -1.54 -8.37 -21.59
CA LYS A 516 -0.84 -9.12 -22.65
C LYS A 516 0.09 -10.19 -22.08
N TYR A 517 0.67 -9.95 -20.91
CA TYR A 517 1.78 -10.72 -20.37
C TYR A 517 1.44 -11.58 -19.15
N SER A 518 0.33 -11.29 -18.46
CA SER A 518 -0.11 -11.98 -17.25
C SER A 518 -1.33 -12.88 -17.48
N ASP A 519 -1.47 -13.91 -16.66
CA ASP A 519 -2.64 -14.79 -16.69
C ASP A 519 -3.82 -14.20 -15.91
N VAL A 520 -3.52 -13.54 -14.78
CA VAL A 520 -4.49 -12.92 -13.87
C VAL A 520 -4.04 -11.50 -13.57
N ILE A 521 -4.96 -10.54 -13.61
CA ILE A 521 -4.67 -9.14 -13.28
C ILE A 521 -5.14 -8.84 -11.86
N THR A 522 -4.27 -8.17 -11.09
CA THR A 522 -4.40 -8.08 -9.64
C THR A 522 -4.39 -6.65 -9.14
N TRP A 523 -5.20 -6.39 -8.11
CA TRP A 523 -5.32 -5.08 -7.47
C TRP A 523 -5.38 -5.20 -5.96
N ASN A 524 -4.62 -4.34 -5.29
CA ASN A 524 -4.87 -3.97 -3.92
C ASN A 524 -5.94 -2.87 -3.94
N ASN A 525 -7.18 -3.18 -3.56
CA ASN A 525 -8.29 -2.25 -3.73
C ASN A 525 -9.13 -2.08 -2.47
N TYR A 526 -8.86 -0.98 -1.76
CA TYR A 526 -9.56 -0.57 -0.55
C TYR A 526 -10.76 0.33 -0.89
N CYS A 527 -11.88 -0.29 -1.28
CA CYS A 527 -13.12 0.39 -1.69
C CYS A 527 -13.93 0.96 -0.50
N PHE A 528 -15.08 1.56 -0.80
CA PHE A 528 -15.95 2.21 0.17
C PHE A 528 -17.35 1.59 0.17
N ALA A 529 -17.75 0.96 1.27
CA ALA A 529 -19.10 0.45 1.48
C ALA A 529 -20.04 1.54 2.02
N ASP A 530 -21.24 1.61 1.45
CA ASP A 530 -22.35 2.40 1.95
C ASP A 530 -23.42 1.45 2.50
N LEU A 531 -23.53 1.37 3.83
CA LEU A 531 -24.45 0.43 4.48
C LEU A 531 -25.92 0.85 4.36
N ASP A 532 -26.22 2.12 4.02
CA ASP A 532 -27.60 2.57 3.78
C ASP A 532 -28.07 2.11 2.39
N GLN A 533 -27.19 2.23 1.40
CA GLN A 533 -27.46 1.78 0.03
C GLN A 533 -27.19 0.29 -0.17
N GLU A 534 -26.55 -0.38 0.79
CA GLU A 534 -26.07 -1.76 0.66
C GLU A 534 -25.30 -1.98 -0.66
N ALA A 535 -24.40 -1.04 -0.97
CA ALA A 535 -23.56 -1.08 -2.16
C ALA A 535 -22.14 -0.59 -1.87
N VAL A 536 -21.20 -0.94 -2.76
CA VAL A 536 -19.80 -0.55 -2.67
C VAL A 536 -19.44 0.39 -3.82
N PHE A 537 -18.67 1.42 -3.50
CA PHE A 537 -18.22 2.46 -4.40
C PHE A 537 -16.69 2.62 -4.38
N ASP A 538 -16.16 3.30 -5.39
CA ASP A 538 -14.73 3.58 -5.54
C ASP A 538 -14.23 4.73 -4.65
N ASN A 539 -15.11 5.63 -4.22
CA ASN A 539 -14.80 6.78 -3.37
C ASN A 539 -16.02 7.26 -2.55
N LEU A 540 -15.82 8.29 -1.71
CA LEU A 540 -16.86 8.89 -0.84
C LEU A 540 -17.52 10.15 -1.43
N THR A 541 -17.16 10.59 -2.65
CA THR A 541 -17.64 11.84 -3.24
C THR A 541 -18.93 11.64 -4.04
N ALA A 542 -19.59 12.74 -4.43
CA ALA A 542 -20.87 12.69 -5.14
C ALA A 542 -20.77 12.04 -6.54
N ASN A 543 -19.59 12.03 -7.15
CA ASN A 543 -19.28 11.41 -8.45
C ASN A 543 -18.78 9.96 -8.34
N ARG A 544 -18.96 9.31 -7.18
CA ARG A 544 -18.57 7.92 -6.95
C ARG A 544 -19.22 6.96 -7.97
N LYS A 545 -18.46 5.96 -8.40
CA LYS A 545 -18.90 4.86 -9.27
C LYS A 545 -19.16 3.61 -8.43
N HIS A 546 -20.21 2.87 -8.80
CA HIS A 546 -20.50 1.58 -8.22
C HIS A 546 -19.43 0.56 -8.66
N ILE A 547 -18.92 -0.24 -7.72
CA ILE A 547 -17.76 -1.13 -7.96
C ILE A 547 -17.98 -2.12 -9.11
N PRO A 548 -19.14 -2.79 -9.25
CA PRO A 548 -19.43 -3.61 -10.42
C PRO A 548 -19.30 -2.89 -11.76
N ASP A 549 -19.75 -1.64 -11.86
CA ASP A 549 -19.67 -0.87 -13.10
C ASP A 549 -18.22 -0.48 -13.41
N LEU A 550 -17.47 -0.04 -12.40
CA LEU A 550 -16.06 0.29 -12.54
C LEU A 550 -15.22 -0.92 -12.97
N TYR A 551 -15.43 -2.08 -12.35
CA TYR A 551 -14.70 -3.28 -12.76
C TYR A 551 -15.16 -3.83 -14.12
N GLN A 552 -16.39 -3.53 -14.55
CA GLN A 552 -16.82 -3.86 -15.91
C GLN A 552 -16.03 -3.03 -16.93
N GLU A 553 -15.84 -1.73 -16.69
CA GLU A 553 -14.96 -0.87 -17.50
C GLU A 553 -13.53 -1.42 -17.54
N VAL A 554 -12.97 -1.81 -16.39
CA VAL A 554 -11.64 -2.45 -16.31
C VAL A 554 -11.61 -3.73 -17.14
N TYR A 555 -12.58 -4.62 -16.97
CA TYR A 555 -12.64 -5.87 -17.73
C TYR A 555 -12.76 -5.65 -19.23
N ASP A 556 -13.46 -4.59 -19.66
CA ASP A 556 -13.59 -4.25 -21.07
C ASP A 556 -12.27 -3.84 -21.72
N ILE A 557 -11.31 -3.38 -20.92
CA ILE A 557 -9.94 -3.09 -21.33
C ILE A 557 -9.08 -4.37 -21.30
N ILE A 558 -9.08 -5.11 -20.19
CA ILE A 558 -8.12 -6.20 -19.98
C ILE A 558 -8.53 -7.56 -20.54
N LYS A 559 -9.84 -7.86 -20.60
CA LYS A 559 -10.42 -9.15 -21.01
C LYS A 559 -9.75 -10.39 -20.39
N LYS A 560 -9.38 -10.29 -19.10
CA LYS A 560 -8.66 -11.32 -18.32
C LYS A 560 -9.34 -11.56 -16.96
N PRO A 561 -9.12 -12.72 -16.32
CA PRO A 561 -9.57 -12.94 -14.95
C PRO A 561 -8.85 -11.98 -14.00
N THR A 562 -9.56 -11.55 -12.96
CA THR A 562 -9.08 -10.59 -11.96
C THR A 562 -9.11 -11.17 -10.57
N LEU A 563 -8.22 -10.67 -9.72
CA LEU A 563 -8.12 -11.06 -8.32
C LEU A 563 -7.83 -9.82 -7.47
N ILE A 564 -8.63 -9.59 -6.43
CA ILE A 564 -8.32 -8.55 -5.43
C ILE A 564 -7.35 -9.14 -4.43
N THR A 565 -6.20 -8.50 -4.27
CA THR A 565 -5.06 -9.02 -3.53
C THR A 565 -4.84 -8.36 -2.17
N GLU A 566 -5.47 -7.20 -1.94
CA GLU A 566 -5.59 -6.60 -0.60
C GLU A 566 -6.89 -5.81 -0.52
N TRP A 567 -7.58 -5.96 0.60
CA TRP A 567 -8.75 -5.17 0.99
C TRP A 567 -9.10 -5.43 2.45
N SER A 568 -9.72 -4.44 3.09
CA SER A 568 -10.33 -4.59 4.42
C SER A 568 -11.08 -3.33 4.86
N PHE A 569 -11.87 -3.49 5.92
CA PHE A 569 -12.57 -2.43 6.62
C PHE A 569 -12.20 -2.47 8.10
N PRO A 570 -11.65 -1.40 8.70
CA PRO A 570 -11.36 -1.35 10.13
C PRO A 570 -12.53 -0.80 10.96
N ALA A 571 -12.56 -1.10 12.26
CA ALA A 571 -13.53 -0.53 13.20
C ALA A 571 -12.86 0.14 14.41
N LEU A 572 -13.49 1.21 14.93
CA LEU A 572 -12.95 2.01 16.04
C LEU A 572 -13.19 1.38 17.42
N ASP A 573 -14.21 0.54 17.59
CA ASP A 573 -14.48 -0.21 18.83
C ASP A 573 -13.52 -1.40 19.06
N SER A 574 -12.50 -1.55 18.20
CA SER A 574 -11.39 -2.49 18.37
C SER A 574 -10.41 -2.10 19.48
N GLY A 575 -10.41 -0.82 19.89
CA GLY A 575 -9.42 -0.25 20.81
C GLY A 575 -8.12 0.22 20.14
N LEU A 576 -8.00 0.10 18.81
CA LEU A 576 -6.87 0.62 18.03
C LEU A 576 -7.17 2.03 17.50
N PRO A 577 -6.15 2.91 17.35
CA PRO A 577 -6.40 4.30 16.91
C PRO A 577 -6.96 4.41 15.49
N CYS A 578 -6.54 3.52 14.58
CA CYS A 578 -6.99 3.49 13.18
C CYS A 578 -6.81 4.82 12.41
N THR A 579 -5.72 5.54 12.68
CA THR A 579 -5.46 6.90 12.14
C THR A 579 -4.61 6.93 10.88
N TYR A 580 -3.95 5.82 10.57
CA TYR A 580 -3.08 5.66 9.43
C TYR A 580 -3.43 4.40 8.65
N GLY A 581 -3.14 4.40 7.35
CA GLY A 581 -3.34 3.27 6.44
C GLY A 581 -4.58 3.38 5.55
N ALA A 582 -4.69 2.49 4.58
CA ALA A 582 -5.73 2.49 3.54
C ALA A 582 -7.15 2.11 4.02
N GLY A 583 -8.15 2.35 3.18
CA GLY A 583 -9.53 1.89 3.38
C GLY A 583 -10.45 2.76 4.21
N GLN A 584 -11.71 2.34 4.27
CA GLN A 584 -12.80 3.03 4.96
C GLN A 584 -13.00 2.45 6.36
N ARG A 585 -13.18 3.33 7.36
CA ARG A 585 -13.37 2.94 8.76
C ARG A 585 -14.86 2.91 9.13
N PHE A 586 -15.19 2.15 10.16
CA PHE A 586 -16.53 2.08 10.75
C PHE A 586 -16.47 2.28 12.27
N PHE A 587 -17.59 2.63 12.89
CA PHE A 587 -17.61 2.80 14.34
C PHE A 587 -17.53 1.47 15.07
N THR A 588 -18.18 0.42 14.53
CA THR A 588 -18.35 -0.85 15.22
C THR A 588 -17.87 -2.07 14.43
N GLN A 589 -17.46 -3.13 15.14
CA GLN A 589 -17.15 -4.43 14.56
C GLN A 589 -18.34 -5.02 13.78
N ALA A 590 -19.57 -4.70 14.18
CA ALA A 590 -20.78 -5.12 13.47
C ALA A 590 -20.93 -4.44 12.11
N GLU A 591 -20.66 -3.15 12.02
CA GLU A 591 -20.63 -2.41 10.75
C GLU A 591 -19.47 -2.87 9.87
N ARG A 592 -18.28 -3.05 10.45
CA ARG A 592 -17.12 -3.65 9.77
C ARG A 592 -17.45 -5.00 9.15
N ALA A 593 -18.11 -5.89 9.90
CA ALA A 593 -18.52 -7.20 9.38
C ALA A 593 -19.54 -7.07 8.23
N LYS A 594 -20.52 -6.17 8.35
CA LYS A 594 -21.49 -5.91 7.27
C LYS A 594 -20.83 -5.34 6.01
N ALA A 595 -19.93 -4.38 6.15
CA ALA A 595 -19.17 -3.81 5.04
C ALA A 595 -18.30 -4.87 4.35
N THR A 596 -17.64 -5.71 5.16
CA THR A 596 -16.82 -6.82 4.66
C THR A 596 -17.66 -7.84 3.91
N GLU A 597 -18.82 -8.24 4.44
CA GLU A 597 -19.76 -9.15 3.77
C GLU A 597 -20.26 -8.59 2.44
N LEU A 598 -20.67 -7.32 2.46
CA LEU A 598 -21.17 -6.61 1.29
C LEU A 598 -20.11 -6.56 0.19
N PHE A 599 -18.87 -6.23 0.53
CA PHE A 599 -17.77 -6.22 -0.43
C PHE A 599 -17.48 -7.60 -0.99
N ALA A 600 -17.25 -8.61 -0.13
CA ALA A 600 -16.95 -9.97 -0.56
C ALA A 600 -18.04 -10.53 -1.49
N ARG A 601 -19.31 -10.37 -1.15
CA ARG A 601 -20.43 -10.82 -2.00
C ARG A 601 -20.51 -10.06 -3.31
N THR A 602 -20.18 -8.77 -3.32
CA THR A 602 -20.18 -7.94 -4.54
C THR A 602 -19.10 -8.42 -5.52
N ILE A 603 -17.86 -8.57 -5.05
CA ILE A 603 -16.74 -8.91 -5.93
C ILE A 603 -16.81 -10.36 -6.41
N LEU A 604 -17.21 -11.33 -5.56
CA LEU A 604 -17.28 -12.75 -5.94
C LEU A 604 -18.34 -13.03 -7.01
N ALA A 605 -19.40 -12.21 -7.04
CA ALA A 605 -20.47 -12.30 -8.02
C ALA A 605 -20.07 -11.78 -9.41
N LEU A 606 -18.98 -11.02 -9.53
CA LEU A 606 -18.49 -10.53 -10.82
C LEU A 606 -17.98 -11.70 -11.69
N PRO A 607 -18.31 -11.76 -13.00
CA PRO A 607 -17.95 -12.91 -13.84
C PRO A 607 -16.45 -13.16 -13.96
N TYR A 608 -15.63 -12.12 -13.97
CA TYR A 608 -14.18 -12.19 -14.16
C TYR A 608 -13.38 -12.27 -12.85
N MET A 609 -14.01 -12.08 -11.68
CA MET A 609 -13.32 -12.05 -10.39
C MET A 609 -13.15 -13.45 -9.78
N ILE A 610 -11.95 -14.03 -9.83
CA ILE A 610 -11.71 -15.43 -9.42
C ILE A 610 -11.56 -15.63 -7.90
N GLY A 611 -11.58 -14.55 -7.13
CA GLY A 611 -11.55 -14.59 -5.67
C GLY A 611 -11.01 -13.31 -5.07
N TYR A 612 -10.54 -13.39 -3.83
CA TYR A 612 -9.87 -12.31 -3.13
C TYR A 612 -8.81 -12.82 -2.15
N ASP A 613 -8.00 -11.90 -1.66
CA ASP A 613 -7.09 -12.06 -0.54
C ASP A 613 -7.35 -10.97 0.51
N TYR A 614 -7.67 -11.39 1.74
CA TYR A 614 -8.05 -10.46 2.82
C TYR A 614 -6.81 -9.95 3.55
N PHE A 615 -6.66 -8.63 3.59
CA PHE A 615 -5.61 -7.96 4.36
C PHE A 615 -6.16 -7.57 5.74
N MET A 616 -5.90 -8.32 6.82
CA MET A 616 -4.84 -9.33 6.97
C MET A 616 -5.08 -10.26 8.16
N TRP A 617 -4.13 -11.16 8.43
CA TRP A 617 -4.14 -12.08 9.59
C TRP A 617 -4.32 -11.38 10.94
N VAL A 618 -3.40 -10.48 11.30
CA VAL A 618 -3.32 -9.87 12.64
C VAL A 618 -3.31 -8.36 12.56
N ASP A 619 -3.94 -7.72 13.55
CA ASP A 619 -3.92 -6.28 13.70
C ASP A 619 -2.51 -5.69 13.78
N GLN A 620 -2.40 -4.43 13.36
CA GLN A 620 -1.17 -3.68 13.44
C GLN A 620 -0.90 -3.12 14.85
N PRO A 621 0.36 -2.82 15.20
CA PRO A 621 0.71 -2.18 16.47
C PRO A 621 0.00 -0.82 16.64
N PRO A 622 -0.50 -0.49 17.84
CA PRO A 622 -1.24 0.76 18.07
C PRO A 622 -0.41 2.03 17.86
N LEU A 623 0.92 1.93 18.02
CA LEU A 623 1.83 3.07 17.81
C LEU A 623 2.28 3.25 16.35
N GLY A 624 1.95 2.32 15.45
CA GLY A 624 2.42 2.32 14.06
C GLY A 624 3.50 1.27 13.79
N ILE A 625 3.68 0.92 12.51
CA ILE A 625 4.74 0.00 12.06
C ILE A 625 6.11 0.70 12.06
N SER A 626 6.23 1.80 11.33
CA SER A 626 7.49 2.54 11.15
C SER A 626 7.28 4.03 10.92
N THR A 627 8.35 4.81 10.98
CA THR A 627 8.32 6.25 10.66
C THR A 627 7.82 6.54 9.23
N PRO A 628 8.33 5.90 8.16
CA PRO A 628 7.84 6.11 6.80
C PRO A 628 6.49 5.44 6.50
N PHE A 629 6.08 4.45 7.30
CA PHE A 629 4.84 3.70 7.13
C PHE A 629 4.12 3.50 8.49
N PRO A 630 3.49 4.55 9.05
CA PRO A 630 3.02 4.58 10.42
C PRO A 630 1.64 3.92 10.64
N GLU A 631 1.28 2.91 9.83
CA GLU A 631 -0.04 2.26 9.93
C GLU A 631 -0.27 1.58 11.29
N ASN A 632 -1.45 1.82 11.87
CA ASN A 632 -1.83 1.42 13.23
C ASN A 632 -3.29 0.95 13.33
N THR A 633 -3.71 0.19 12.33
CA THR A 633 -5.13 -0.02 12.03
C THR A 633 -5.62 -1.46 12.32
N ASN A 634 -6.92 -1.55 12.63
CA ASN A 634 -7.65 -2.79 12.88
C ASN A 634 -7.97 -3.59 11.59
N TYR A 635 -6.94 -4.07 10.90
CA TYR A 635 -7.09 -4.89 9.70
C TYR A 635 -7.26 -6.38 9.99
N GLY A 636 -6.81 -6.86 11.15
CA GLY A 636 -6.69 -8.28 11.47
C GLY A 636 -8.03 -9.01 11.55
N ILE A 637 -8.07 -10.27 11.12
CA ILE A 637 -9.14 -11.21 11.52
C ILE A 637 -8.96 -11.67 12.98
N ILE A 638 -7.74 -11.58 13.50
CA ILE A 638 -7.40 -11.69 14.93
C ILE A 638 -6.76 -10.40 15.44
N ASN A 639 -6.91 -10.13 16.73
CA ASN A 639 -6.20 -9.03 17.39
C ASN A 639 -4.73 -9.41 17.72
N LEU A 640 -3.96 -8.45 18.25
CA LEU A 640 -2.56 -8.67 18.64
C LEU A 640 -2.33 -9.83 19.64
N LYS A 641 -3.34 -10.23 20.43
CA LYS A 641 -3.27 -11.35 21.38
C LYS A 641 -3.59 -12.71 20.74
N GLY A 642 -3.93 -12.74 19.45
CA GLY A 642 -4.36 -13.96 18.77
C GLY A 642 -5.82 -14.34 19.04
N GLU A 643 -6.63 -13.42 19.55
CA GLU A 643 -8.07 -13.62 19.78
C GLU A 643 -8.83 -13.28 18.48
N PRO A 644 -9.69 -14.18 17.97
CA PRO A 644 -10.47 -13.90 16.75
C PRO A 644 -11.55 -12.85 16.95
N TYR A 645 -11.82 -12.06 15.91
CA TYR A 645 -13.02 -11.23 15.83
C TYR A 645 -14.21 -12.10 15.38
N PRO A 646 -15.15 -12.49 16.27
CA PRO A 646 -16.13 -13.54 15.99
C PRO A 646 -17.05 -13.20 14.81
N LEU A 647 -17.50 -11.94 14.71
CA LEU A 647 -18.35 -11.49 13.60
C LEU A 647 -17.66 -11.61 12.24
N MET A 648 -16.34 -11.39 12.19
CA MET A 648 -15.54 -11.55 10.96
C MET A 648 -15.36 -13.02 10.61
N VAL A 649 -15.04 -13.87 11.61
CA VAL A 649 -14.89 -15.32 11.42
C VAL A 649 -16.19 -15.95 10.92
N ASP A 650 -17.31 -15.65 11.56
CA ASP A 650 -18.62 -16.20 11.19
C ASP A 650 -19.03 -15.77 9.78
N LEU A 651 -18.75 -14.51 9.42
CA LEU A 651 -18.89 -13.98 8.07
C LEU A 651 -18.11 -14.81 7.05
N PHE A 652 -16.80 -14.97 7.25
CA PHE A 652 -15.96 -15.65 6.28
C PHE A 652 -16.35 -17.11 6.15
N LYS A 653 -16.71 -17.78 7.25
CA LYS A 653 -17.26 -19.14 7.21
C LYS A 653 -18.52 -19.23 6.36
N ARG A 654 -19.46 -18.29 6.50
CA ARG A 654 -20.71 -18.28 5.70
C ARG A 654 -20.44 -18.16 4.20
N ILE A 655 -19.45 -17.39 3.79
CA ILE A 655 -19.12 -17.17 2.38
C ILE A 655 -18.23 -18.30 1.84
N GLN A 656 -17.14 -18.61 2.54
CA GLN A 656 -16.04 -19.40 2.03
C GLN A 656 -16.30 -20.92 2.05
N LEU A 657 -17.21 -21.39 2.91
CA LEU A 657 -17.58 -22.82 2.96
C LEU A 657 -18.54 -23.25 1.84
N ASP A 658 -19.09 -22.31 1.07
CA ASP A 658 -19.89 -22.57 -0.14
C ASP A 658 -19.43 -21.68 -1.30
N PRO A 659 -18.22 -21.93 -1.85
CA PRO A 659 -17.62 -21.09 -2.90
C PRO A 659 -18.48 -21.01 -4.17
N TYR A 660 -19.18 -22.09 -4.51
CA TYR A 660 -20.05 -22.12 -5.68
C TYR A 660 -21.21 -21.14 -5.52
N LYS A 661 -21.91 -21.18 -4.38
CA LYS A 661 -22.99 -20.25 -4.07
C LYS A 661 -22.50 -18.82 -3.97
N ALA A 662 -21.35 -18.59 -3.34
CA ALA A 662 -20.76 -17.26 -3.21
C ALA A 662 -20.53 -16.61 -4.58
N ARG A 663 -19.98 -17.37 -5.54
CA ARG A 663 -19.76 -16.85 -6.89
C ARG A 663 -21.02 -16.72 -7.72
N ASN A 664 -22.03 -17.56 -7.52
CA ASN A 664 -23.28 -17.50 -8.28
C ASN A 664 -24.38 -16.66 -7.62
N ALA A 665 -24.04 -15.91 -6.57
CA ALA A 665 -24.93 -14.93 -5.98
C ALA A 665 -25.23 -13.78 -6.94
N THR A 666 -26.36 -13.11 -6.74
CA THR A 666 -26.69 -11.88 -7.46
C THR A 666 -25.81 -10.73 -6.97
N ILE A 667 -25.28 -9.94 -7.91
CA ILE A 667 -24.55 -8.71 -7.60
C ILE A 667 -25.50 -7.78 -6.80
N PRO A 668 -25.09 -7.33 -5.59
CA PRO A 668 -25.86 -6.34 -4.83
C PRO A 668 -26.08 -5.08 -5.68
N LYS A 669 -27.34 -4.65 -5.77
CA LYS A 669 -27.69 -3.38 -6.42
C LYS A 669 -27.87 -2.32 -5.35
N PRO A 670 -27.43 -1.07 -5.59
CA PRO A 670 -27.71 0.03 -4.68
C PRO A 670 -29.21 0.10 -4.39
N LYS A 671 -29.56 -0.06 -3.11
CA LYS A 671 -30.91 0.20 -2.64
C LYS A 671 -31.18 1.68 -2.86
N PRO A 672 -32.33 2.04 -3.47
CA PRO A 672 -32.80 3.41 -3.40
C PRO A 672 -32.88 3.76 -1.92
N VAL A 673 -32.29 4.89 -1.54
CA VAL A 673 -32.45 5.39 -0.18
C VAL A 673 -33.89 5.90 -0.08
N THR A 674 -34.84 5.02 0.21
CA THR A 674 -36.25 5.35 0.42
C THR A 674 -36.44 5.83 1.84
N ASN A 675 -35.83 6.95 2.18
CA ASN A 675 -36.45 7.90 3.08
C ASN A 675 -36.86 9.07 2.19
N PRO A 676 -37.96 9.81 2.47
CA PRO A 676 -38.09 11.15 1.93
C PRO A 676 -36.73 11.81 2.10
N THR A 677 -36.18 12.40 1.04
CA THR A 677 -34.85 13.03 1.17
C THR A 677 -34.89 13.92 2.43
N PRO A 678 -33.83 14.01 3.25
CA PRO A 678 -33.88 14.93 4.39
C PRO A 678 -34.23 16.36 3.93
N GLN A 679 -34.03 16.65 2.64
CA GLN A 679 -34.60 17.77 1.89
C GLN A 679 -36.14 17.75 1.81
N GLU A 680 -36.82 16.68 1.38
CA GLU A 680 -38.28 16.53 1.45
C GLU A 680 -38.84 16.62 2.87
N HIS A 681 -38.17 16.01 3.86
CA HIS A 681 -38.55 16.14 5.27
C HIS A 681 -38.39 17.58 5.74
N TYR A 682 -37.29 18.22 5.35
CA TYR A 682 -37.03 19.62 5.62
C TYR A 682 -38.08 20.53 4.94
N GLU A 683 -38.43 20.29 3.69
CA GLU A 683 -39.46 21.02 2.95
C GLU A 683 -40.84 20.82 3.59
N LYS A 684 -41.20 19.60 3.98
CA LYS A 684 -42.42 19.31 4.75
C LYS A 684 -42.39 19.98 6.13
N TYR A 685 -41.25 20.01 6.78
CA TYR A 685 -41.06 20.66 8.07
C TYR A 685 -41.21 22.18 7.94
N LEU A 686 -40.68 22.79 6.87
CA LEU A 686 -40.83 24.21 6.59
C LEU A 686 -42.21 24.60 6.03
N ALA A 687 -42.90 23.70 5.32
CA ALA A 687 -44.25 23.93 4.83
C ALA A 687 -45.26 24.16 5.98
N LYS A 688 -44.91 23.71 7.19
CA LYS A 688 -45.68 23.91 8.41
C LYS A 688 -45.33 25.16 9.19
N LEU A 689 -44.39 26.00 8.72
CA LEU A 689 -44.01 27.20 9.45
C LEU A 689 -45.25 28.10 9.67
N PRO A 690 -45.47 28.60 10.90
CA PRO A 690 -46.46 29.63 11.13
C PRO A 690 -46.15 30.88 10.32
N ALA A 691 -47.19 31.60 9.90
CA ALA A 691 -47.02 32.95 9.38
C ALA A 691 -46.36 33.82 10.46
N LEU A 692 -45.29 34.53 10.09
CA LEU A 692 -44.53 35.39 11.00
C LEU A 692 -45.46 36.41 11.70
N ASN A 693 -45.20 36.69 12.98
CA ASN A 693 -46.02 37.54 13.86
C ASN A 693 -47.45 37.04 14.19
N ARG A 694 -47.74 35.74 13.98
CA ARG A 694 -48.91 35.07 14.59
C ARG A 694 -48.44 34.09 15.67
N SER A 695 -49.19 34.02 16.76
CA SER A 695 -48.95 33.05 17.85
C SER A 695 -50.17 32.14 17.98
N ALA A 696 -49.97 30.82 17.91
CA ALA A 696 -50.99 29.83 18.28
C ALA A 696 -50.65 29.16 19.62
N PRO A 697 -51.63 28.58 20.34
CA PRO A 697 -51.48 28.18 21.73
C PRO A 697 -50.88 26.78 21.84
N ASN A 698 -49.55 26.66 21.78
CA ASN A 698 -48.86 25.56 22.43
C ASN A 698 -48.33 26.05 23.79
N PRO A 699 -48.72 25.44 24.93
CA PRO A 699 -48.33 25.90 26.27
C PRO A 699 -46.82 25.83 26.54
N ALA A 700 -46.08 25.01 25.78
CA ALA A 700 -44.63 24.94 25.87
C ALA A 700 -43.94 26.18 25.26
N PHE A 701 -44.60 26.88 24.34
CA PHE A 701 -44.06 28.10 23.72
C PHE A 701 -44.33 29.33 24.56
N LYS A 702 -43.27 30.02 24.99
CA LYS A 702 -43.37 31.35 25.61
C LYS A 702 -42.44 32.30 24.88
N VAL A 703 -42.98 33.45 24.46
CA VAL A 703 -42.24 34.47 23.70
C VAL A 703 -42.44 35.82 24.38
N GLN A 704 -41.33 36.51 24.60
CA GLN A 704 -41.28 37.90 25.04
C GLN A 704 -40.37 38.65 24.07
N LYS A 705 -40.92 39.63 23.34
CA LYS A 705 -40.17 40.50 22.43
C LYS A 705 -40.24 41.93 22.95
N THR A 706 -39.09 42.59 23.06
CA THR A 706 -38.94 43.98 23.49
C THR A 706 -38.20 44.74 22.39
N GLY A 707 -38.87 45.66 21.70
CA GLY A 707 -38.27 46.35 20.55
C GLY A 707 -38.07 45.44 19.33
N GLN A 708 -37.18 45.83 18.41
CA GLN A 708 -36.98 45.15 17.12
C GLN A 708 -35.98 43.99 17.17
N ASN A 709 -35.01 44.04 18.09
CA ASN A 709 -33.88 43.10 18.13
C ASN A 709 -33.69 42.40 19.49
N THR A 710 -34.53 42.68 20.50
CA THR A 710 -34.44 42.02 21.80
C THR A 710 -35.58 41.03 22.00
N PHE A 711 -35.26 39.78 22.33
CA PHE A 711 -36.26 38.76 22.60
C PHE A 711 -35.79 37.70 23.61
N THR A 712 -36.77 36.99 24.18
CA THR A 712 -36.63 35.70 24.87
C THR A 712 -37.72 34.78 24.36
N ALA A 713 -37.38 33.58 23.92
CA ALA A 713 -38.33 32.59 23.39
C ALA A 713 -37.96 31.19 23.85
N THR A 714 -38.93 30.38 24.29
CA THR A 714 -38.68 29.01 24.77
C THR A 714 -39.63 28.00 24.16
N ASN A 715 -39.17 26.75 24.02
CA ASN A 715 -39.99 25.59 23.66
C ASN A 715 -40.29 24.65 24.84
N GLY A 716 -40.03 25.08 26.07
CA GLY A 716 -40.16 24.27 27.28
C GLY A 716 -38.85 23.57 27.69
N ILE A 717 -37.92 23.36 26.76
CA ILE A 717 -36.59 22.76 27.04
C ILE A 717 -35.48 23.79 26.83
N TYR A 718 -35.43 24.39 25.64
CA TYR A 718 -34.52 25.47 25.30
C TYR A 718 -35.16 26.83 25.53
N THR A 719 -34.34 27.78 25.99
CA THR A 719 -34.64 29.20 26.01
C THR A 719 -33.60 29.93 25.17
N LEU A 720 -34.05 30.62 24.12
CA LEU A 720 -33.23 31.45 23.25
C LEU A 720 -33.46 32.91 23.60
N ARG A 721 -32.40 33.69 23.76
CA ARG A 721 -32.50 35.12 24.04
C ARG A 721 -31.33 35.92 23.49
N THR A 722 -31.57 37.20 23.27
CA THR A 722 -30.51 38.19 22.97
C THR A 722 -30.05 38.88 24.25
N THR A 723 -28.83 39.42 24.25
CA THR A 723 -28.31 40.26 25.35
C THR A 723 -27.79 41.59 24.83
N PRO A 724 -27.85 42.68 25.62
CA PRO A 724 -27.30 43.97 25.20
C PRO A 724 -25.80 43.93 24.85
N GLU A 725 -25.04 43.03 25.49
CA GLU A 725 -23.59 42.95 25.39
C GLU A 725 -23.08 41.97 24.32
N ASP A 726 -23.96 41.24 23.65
CA ASP A 726 -23.58 40.18 22.70
C ASP A 726 -24.54 40.12 21.52
N TYR A 727 -24.01 40.27 20.31
CA TYR A 727 -24.80 40.16 19.07
C TYR A 727 -25.23 38.72 18.74
N ARG A 728 -24.73 37.74 19.51
CA ARG A 728 -25.08 36.32 19.36
C ARG A 728 -26.29 35.97 20.21
N ILE A 729 -27.07 35.00 19.77
CA ILE A 729 -28.23 34.50 20.48
C ILE A 729 -27.78 33.49 21.52
N VAL A 730 -28.02 33.79 22.80
CA VAL A 730 -27.78 32.89 23.92
C VAL A 730 -28.83 31.79 23.90
N ILE A 731 -28.37 30.54 23.94
CA ILE A 731 -29.20 29.34 24.03
C ILE A 731 -28.96 28.73 25.41
N GLU A 732 -30.02 28.60 26.18
CA GLU A 732 -30.06 27.98 27.49
C GLU A 732 -30.85 26.68 27.43
N LYS A 733 -30.47 25.69 28.23
CA LYS A 733 -31.27 24.48 28.50
C LYS A 733 -31.43 24.33 30.00
N ASP A 734 -32.66 24.08 30.45
CA ASP A 734 -32.98 23.91 31.88
C ASP A 734 -32.48 25.09 32.74
N GLY A 735 -32.56 26.32 32.21
CA GLY A 735 -32.14 27.56 32.89
C GLY A 735 -30.63 27.81 32.95
N LYS A 736 -29.81 27.03 32.23
CA LYS A 736 -28.36 27.25 32.12
C LYS A 736 -27.96 27.54 30.69
N SER A 737 -27.16 28.58 30.48
CA SER A 737 -26.54 28.85 29.17
C SER A 737 -25.68 27.68 28.73
N VAL A 738 -25.93 27.18 27.52
CA VAL A 738 -25.22 26.02 26.94
C VAL A 738 -24.45 26.41 25.69
N THR A 739 -25.00 27.27 24.83
CA THR A 739 -24.27 27.78 23.66
C THR A 739 -24.71 29.18 23.23
N ARG A 740 -23.94 29.86 22.37
CA ARG A 740 -24.35 31.07 21.64
C ARG A 740 -24.37 30.81 20.14
N PHE A 741 -25.38 31.28 19.44
CA PHE A 741 -25.53 31.19 17.99
C PHE A 741 -25.24 32.53 17.29
N GLY A 742 -24.46 32.50 16.21
CA GLY A 742 -24.15 33.63 15.34
C GLY A 742 -23.87 33.19 13.90
N LEU A 743 -23.49 34.14 13.06
CA LEU A 743 -23.28 33.96 11.62
C LEU A 743 -21.96 34.57 11.16
N MET A 744 -21.35 33.95 10.15
CA MET A 744 -20.17 34.50 9.46
C MET A 744 -20.29 34.36 7.95
N LEU A 745 -19.65 35.29 7.24
CA LEU A 745 -19.47 35.25 5.80
C LEU A 745 -17.99 35.07 5.47
N HIS A 746 -17.69 34.21 4.51
CA HIS A 746 -16.34 34.06 3.96
C HIS A 746 -16.25 34.90 2.69
N PHE A 747 -15.28 35.80 2.61
CA PHE A 747 -15.05 36.57 1.40
C PHE A 747 -13.57 36.80 1.14
N VAL A 748 -13.27 37.22 -0.09
CA VAL A 748 -11.94 37.68 -0.48
C VAL A 748 -11.79 39.12 -0.02
N ASN A 749 -10.83 39.37 0.86
CA ASN A 749 -10.53 40.70 1.36
C ASN A 749 -9.76 41.53 0.30
N LYS A 750 -9.46 42.79 0.60
CA LYS A 750 -8.80 43.70 -0.36
C LYS A 750 -7.37 43.26 -0.75
N GLU A 751 -6.70 42.46 0.09
CA GLU A 751 -5.38 41.87 -0.20
C GLU A 751 -5.47 40.56 -1.01
N GLY A 752 -6.66 40.12 -1.41
CA GLY A 752 -6.85 38.85 -2.11
C GLY A 752 -6.88 37.62 -1.19
N ASN A 753 -6.89 37.81 0.13
CA ASN A 753 -6.92 36.73 1.11
C ASN A 753 -8.36 36.34 1.48
N LEU A 754 -8.58 35.05 1.67
CA LEU A 754 -9.83 34.51 2.21
C LEU A 754 -9.96 34.82 3.71
N THR A 755 -11.03 35.52 4.10
CA THR A 755 -11.25 35.98 5.48
C THR A 755 -12.68 35.70 5.94
N TRP A 756 -12.80 35.19 7.17
CA TRP A 756 -14.07 34.96 7.85
C TRP A 756 -14.44 36.17 8.70
N VAL A 757 -15.60 36.76 8.43
CA VAL A 757 -16.07 37.95 9.16
C VAL A 757 -17.43 37.69 9.80
N ASN A 758 -17.56 38.11 11.05
CA ASN A 758 -18.78 37.95 11.83
C ASN A 758 -19.79 39.03 11.51
N VAL A 759 -21.08 38.68 11.55
CA VAL A 759 -22.08 39.72 11.88
C VAL A 759 -21.72 40.31 13.24
N ASN A 760 -21.91 41.62 13.44
CA ASN A 760 -21.59 42.31 14.69
C ASN A 760 -22.81 43.00 15.31
N ARG A 761 -23.98 42.91 14.66
CA ARG A 761 -25.25 43.45 15.16
C ARG A 761 -26.44 42.62 14.68
N ILE A 762 -27.46 42.50 15.53
CA ILE A 762 -28.79 42.03 15.13
C ILE A 762 -29.65 43.24 14.75
N ASP A 763 -30.14 43.27 13.51
CA ASP A 763 -30.97 44.36 12.98
C ASP A 763 -32.44 44.16 13.35
N ASN A 764 -32.96 42.94 13.14
CA ASN A 764 -34.36 42.60 13.41
C ASN A 764 -34.50 41.12 13.76
N VAL A 765 -35.49 40.81 14.62
CA VAL A 765 -35.92 39.45 14.92
C VAL A 765 -37.43 39.32 14.74
N ASP A 766 -37.89 38.43 13.87
CA ASP A 766 -39.30 38.11 13.71
C ASP A 766 -39.60 36.75 14.35
N ILE A 767 -40.67 36.67 15.15
CA ILE A 767 -41.03 35.45 15.88
C ILE A 767 -42.47 35.08 15.56
N ALA A 768 -42.72 33.81 15.33
CA ALA A 768 -44.06 33.25 15.23
C ALA A 768 -44.14 31.84 15.80
N SER A 769 -45.34 31.43 16.19
CA SER A 769 -45.59 30.07 16.63
C SER A 769 -46.92 29.53 16.09
N ASN A 770 -46.97 28.21 15.86
CA ASN A 770 -48.21 27.45 15.80
C ASN A 770 -48.25 26.38 16.90
N ASP A 771 -49.13 25.39 16.77
CA ASP A 771 -49.24 24.24 17.68
C ASP A 771 -48.01 23.31 17.62
N GLN A 772 -47.22 23.34 16.54
CA GLN A 772 -46.12 22.41 16.27
C GLN A 772 -44.72 23.04 16.29
N GLN A 773 -44.62 24.35 16.04
CA GLN A 773 -43.36 25.02 15.78
C GLN A 773 -43.33 26.44 16.33
N LEU A 774 -42.17 26.82 16.86
CA LEU A 774 -41.76 28.17 17.18
C LEU A 774 -40.63 28.57 16.24
N VAL A 775 -40.81 29.67 15.51
CA VAL A 775 -39.90 30.14 14.46
C VAL A 775 -39.34 31.49 14.86
N ILE A 776 -38.02 31.64 14.73
CA ILE A 776 -37.28 32.86 15.02
C ILE A 776 -36.45 33.17 13.78
N GLU A 777 -36.84 34.17 13.01
CA GLU A 777 -36.05 34.69 11.88
C GLU A 777 -35.23 35.90 12.33
N ILE A 778 -33.95 35.89 11.98
CA ILE A 778 -32.97 36.88 12.42
C ILE A 778 -32.34 37.50 11.19
N ALA A 779 -32.37 38.83 11.11
CA ALA A 779 -31.54 39.61 10.21
C ALA A 779 -30.41 40.24 11.03
N ALA A 780 -29.16 39.96 10.65
CA ALA A 780 -27.98 40.44 11.34
C ALA A 780 -26.96 40.99 10.34
N SER A 781 -26.35 42.12 10.67
CA SER A 781 -25.40 42.81 9.80
C SER A 781 -23.99 42.79 10.37
N HIS A 782 -23.02 42.85 9.47
CA HIS A 782 -21.69 43.35 9.75
C HIS A 782 -21.60 44.79 9.23
N GLU A 783 -21.29 45.72 10.12
CA GLU A 783 -20.86 47.07 9.75
C GLU A 783 -19.39 47.27 10.13
N ALA A 784 -18.58 47.58 9.12
CA ALA A 784 -17.18 47.95 9.25
C ALA A 784 -17.05 49.27 10.03
N ASN A 785 -16.11 49.31 10.97
CA ASN A 785 -15.80 50.54 11.70
C ASN A 785 -14.86 51.49 10.93
N ASP A 786 -14.28 51.04 9.81
CA ASP A 786 -13.44 51.82 8.89
C ASP A 786 -13.78 51.46 7.43
N PRO A 787 -14.43 52.35 6.65
CA PRO A 787 -14.83 52.09 5.26
C PRO A 787 -13.67 51.84 4.29
N GLU A 788 -12.45 52.30 4.61
CA GLU A 788 -11.28 52.24 3.71
C GLU A 788 -10.25 51.18 4.14
N ALA A 789 -10.34 50.67 5.38
CA ALA A 789 -9.47 49.63 5.88
C ALA A 789 -10.21 48.29 6.14
N THR A 790 -10.16 47.40 5.14
CA THR A 790 -10.33 45.92 5.26
C THR A 790 -11.70 45.29 5.54
N ASP A 791 -12.78 46.01 5.79
CA ASP A 791 -14.05 45.35 6.15
C ASP A 791 -15.18 45.60 5.13
N ASN A 792 -15.81 44.52 4.66
CA ASN A 792 -16.98 44.56 3.77
C ASN A 792 -18.26 44.60 4.60
N ASN A 793 -19.23 45.44 4.24
CA ASN A 793 -20.54 45.43 4.89
C ASN A 793 -21.46 44.42 4.20
N PHE A 794 -22.14 43.63 5.02
CA PHE A 794 -23.09 42.65 4.55
C PHE A 794 -24.17 42.40 5.60
N GLN A 795 -25.29 41.86 5.16
CA GLN A 795 -26.34 41.35 6.04
C GLN A 795 -26.53 39.85 5.77
N MET A 796 -26.82 39.09 6.82
CA MET A 796 -27.21 37.69 6.71
C MET A 796 -28.59 37.50 7.34
N LYS A 797 -29.38 36.61 6.75
CA LYS A 797 -30.65 36.16 7.32
C LYS A 797 -30.55 34.71 7.74
N ALA A 798 -30.98 34.40 8.95
CA ALA A 798 -31.06 33.03 9.46
C ALA A 798 -32.43 32.75 10.08
N ARG A 799 -32.75 31.47 10.22
CA ARG A 799 -33.98 30.98 10.85
C ARG A 799 -33.64 29.90 11.85
N LEU A 800 -34.20 30.02 13.05
CA LEU A 800 -34.19 28.99 14.08
C LEU A 800 -35.61 28.45 14.24
N VAL A 801 -35.78 27.13 14.22
CA VAL A 801 -37.08 26.46 14.35
C VAL A 801 -37.02 25.47 15.49
N LEU A 802 -37.92 25.65 16.46
CA LEU A 802 -38.03 24.82 17.66
C LEU A 802 -39.37 24.08 17.66
N ALA A 803 -39.34 22.78 17.93
CA ALA A 803 -40.54 21.98 18.20
C ALA A 803 -40.83 21.96 19.72
N PRO A 804 -42.09 21.79 20.15
CA PRO A 804 -42.45 21.82 21.57
C PRO A 804 -41.79 20.66 22.32
N GLU A 805 -41.19 20.98 23.47
CA GLU A 805 -40.55 20.02 24.38
C GLU A 805 -39.46 19.14 23.76
N GLN A 806 -38.90 19.57 22.62
CA GLN A 806 -37.78 18.88 21.98
C GLN A 806 -36.45 19.42 22.47
N ASP A 807 -35.49 18.51 22.63
CA ASP A 807 -34.10 18.78 22.99
C ASP A 807 -33.20 18.99 21.76
N TRP A 808 -33.79 19.43 20.65
CA TRP A 808 -33.08 19.91 19.47
C TRP A 808 -33.82 21.08 18.81
N PHE A 809 -33.09 21.86 18.01
CA PHE A 809 -33.68 22.86 17.12
C PHE A 809 -32.95 22.90 15.78
N LEU A 810 -33.65 23.36 14.75
CA LEU A 810 -33.09 23.54 13.41
C LEU A 810 -32.56 24.96 13.27
N ALA A 811 -31.33 25.10 12.77
CA ALA A 811 -30.74 26.39 12.38
C ALA A 811 -30.52 26.41 10.87
N GLN A 812 -30.98 27.46 10.18
CA GLN A 812 -30.85 27.64 8.74
C GLN A 812 -30.24 29.01 8.42
N ILE A 813 -29.31 29.05 7.47
CA ILE A 813 -28.94 30.31 6.79
C ILE A 813 -29.83 30.45 5.56
N ILE A 814 -30.60 31.55 5.50
CA ILE A 814 -31.53 31.84 4.41
C ILE A 814 -30.82 32.58 3.28
N GLN A 815 -30.07 33.63 3.62
CA GLN A 815 -29.40 34.46 2.60
C GLN A 815 -28.20 35.23 3.15
N ALA A 816 -27.36 35.72 2.23
CA ALA A 816 -26.39 36.77 2.47
C ALA A 816 -26.62 37.92 1.45
N LYS A 817 -26.56 39.16 1.90
CA LYS A 817 -26.82 40.37 1.12
C LYS A 817 -25.64 41.32 1.17
N ASN A 818 -25.29 41.88 0.02
CA ASN A 818 -24.36 42.98 -0.07
C ASN A 818 -25.06 44.31 0.32
N THR A 819 -24.67 44.91 1.43
CA THR A 819 -25.27 46.17 1.94
C THR A 819 -24.41 47.41 1.66
N GLN A 820 -23.27 47.24 0.99
CA GLN A 820 -22.35 48.31 0.61
C GLN A 820 -22.52 48.73 -0.86
N GLN A 821 -21.85 49.82 -1.24
CA GLN A 821 -21.83 50.38 -2.59
C GLN A 821 -20.71 49.80 -3.49
N LYS A 822 -20.03 48.73 -3.04
CA LYS A 822 -18.96 48.04 -3.78
C LYS A 822 -19.24 46.54 -3.87
N ASP A 823 -18.61 45.89 -4.84
CA ASP A 823 -18.70 44.44 -5.04
C ASP A 823 -18.24 43.64 -3.80
N LEU A 824 -18.92 42.52 -3.52
CA LEU A 824 -18.63 41.63 -2.40
C LEU A 824 -18.33 40.20 -2.90
N PRO A 825 -17.05 39.80 -2.98
CA PRO A 825 -16.63 38.49 -3.47
C PRO A 825 -16.71 37.41 -2.38
N ILE A 826 -17.83 36.69 -2.29
CA ILE A 826 -18.07 35.66 -1.28
C ILE A 826 -17.54 34.27 -1.71
N LYS A 827 -17.11 33.48 -0.74
CA LYS A 827 -16.62 32.10 -0.92
C LYS A 827 -17.34 31.07 -0.04
N GLY A 828 -18.18 31.51 0.90
CA GLY A 828 -18.90 30.58 1.77
C GLY A 828 -19.71 31.26 2.87
N LEU A 829 -20.57 30.47 3.50
CA LEU A 829 -21.47 30.86 4.59
C LEU A 829 -21.25 29.94 5.79
N PHE A 830 -21.39 30.48 7.00
CA PHE A 830 -20.96 29.78 8.20
C PHE A 830 -21.87 30.02 9.40
N PHE A 831 -22.22 28.94 10.10
CA PHE A 831 -22.90 28.99 11.40
C PHE A 831 -21.87 29.02 12.51
N ARG A 832 -22.00 30.00 13.41
CA ARG A 832 -21.05 30.20 14.51
C ARG A 832 -21.69 29.80 15.83
N PHE A 833 -21.21 28.72 16.44
CA PHE A 833 -21.67 28.29 17.76
C PHE A 833 -20.56 28.41 18.81
N TYR A 834 -20.91 28.79 20.05
CA TYR A 834 -19.97 28.95 21.17
C TYR A 834 -20.47 28.30 22.45
N PRO A 835 -19.85 27.22 22.95
CA PRO A 835 -20.27 26.62 24.22
C PRO A 835 -20.10 27.58 25.40
N PHE A 836 -20.94 27.44 26.42
CA PHE A 836 -20.93 28.25 27.66
C PHE A 836 -20.34 27.54 28.89
N PHE A 837 -20.06 26.23 28.82
CA PHE A 837 -19.60 25.47 29.96
C PHE A 837 -18.13 25.78 30.32
N ASP A 838 -17.82 25.77 31.62
CA ASP A 838 -16.50 26.08 32.20
C ASP A 838 -15.45 25.02 31.82
N GLY A 839 -14.18 25.44 31.68
CA GLY A 839 -13.05 24.58 31.30
C GLY A 839 -12.68 24.68 29.82
N ASN A 840 -11.57 24.03 29.41
CA ASN A 840 -11.29 23.87 27.99
C ASN A 840 -12.28 22.83 27.45
N PRO A 841 -13.26 23.21 26.59
CA PRO A 841 -14.10 22.23 25.92
C PRO A 841 -13.21 21.18 25.27
N THR A 842 -13.38 19.93 25.65
CA THR A 842 -12.85 18.86 24.85
C THR A 842 -13.79 18.79 23.65
N CYS A 843 -13.27 19.05 22.45
CA CYS A 843 -13.84 18.33 21.30
C CYS A 843 -13.86 16.85 21.69
N ASN A 844 -14.65 15.97 21.08
CA ASN A 844 -14.46 14.54 21.31
C ASN A 844 -13.00 14.15 20.96
N THR A 845 -12.02 14.32 21.86
CA THR A 845 -10.57 14.36 21.61
C THR A 845 -9.91 13.02 21.91
N ASP A 846 -10.71 11.95 21.88
CA ASP A 846 -10.28 10.76 21.16
C ASP A 846 -10.36 10.97 19.64
N ILE A 847 -10.41 12.23 19.14
CA ILE A 847 -9.79 12.63 17.89
C ILE A 847 -8.28 12.58 18.14
N PRO A 848 -7.60 11.50 17.73
CA PRO A 848 -6.15 11.51 17.60
C PRO A 848 -5.71 12.81 16.92
N LYS A 849 -4.50 13.28 17.23
CA LYS A 849 -3.91 14.51 16.62
C LYS A 849 -4.11 14.61 15.09
N ARG A 850 -4.35 13.46 14.45
CA ARG A 850 -4.87 13.29 13.10
C ARG A 850 -6.29 12.67 13.14
N PRO A 851 -7.30 13.24 12.49
CA PRO A 851 -8.64 12.64 12.41
C PRO A 851 -8.59 11.25 11.76
N VAL A 852 -9.49 10.35 12.16
CA VAL A 852 -9.65 9.04 11.52
C VAL A 852 -10.02 9.25 10.04
N PRO A 853 -9.21 8.75 9.09
CA PRO A 853 -9.51 8.92 7.68
C PRO A 853 -10.72 8.07 7.28
N ASN A 854 -11.50 8.53 6.29
CA ASN A 854 -12.53 7.74 5.62
C ASN A 854 -13.54 7.04 6.55
N LEU A 855 -13.90 7.66 7.68
CA LEU A 855 -14.90 7.09 8.58
C LEU A 855 -16.29 7.14 7.93
N TRP A 856 -16.93 5.97 7.78
CA TRP A 856 -18.32 5.87 7.36
C TRP A 856 -19.23 6.46 8.43
N SER A 857 -20.13 7.35 8.02
CA SER A 857 -21.18 7.86 8.88
C SER A 857 -22.46 8.09 8.06
N PRO A 858 -23.63 7.66 8.56
CA PRO A 858 -24.91 7.88 7.88
C PRO A 858 -25.34 9.36 7.92
N VAL A 859 -24.81 10.14 8.86
CA VAL A 859 -25.02 11.59 9.03
C VAL A 859 -23.70 12.29 9.38
N LYS A 860 -23.50 13.54 8.96
CA LYS A 860 -22.33 14.31 9.43
C LYS A 860 -22.65 14.80 10.84
N THR A 861 -21.91 14.35 11.85
CA THR A 861 -22.07 14.82 13.23
C THR A 861 -20.77 15.35 13.78
N THR A 862 -20.81 16.48 14.47
CA THR A 862 -19.71 16.96 15.31
C THR A 862 -20.26 17.44 16.65
N GLY A 863 -19.41 17.56 17.66
CA GLY A 863 -19.83 18.13 18.92
C GLY A 863 -18.71 18.30 19.93
N TRP A 864 -18.99 19.10 20.94
CA TRP A 864 -18.12 19.35 22.09
C TRP A 864 -18.69 18.75 23.35
N LEU A 865 -17.77 18.46 24.27
CA LEU A 865 -18.04 18.06 25.63
C LEU A 865 -17.34 19.03 26.58
N SER A 866 -17.95 19.27 27.74
CA SER A 866 -17.23 19.84 28.87
C SER A 866 -16.09 18.91 29.29
N GLU A 867 -15.07 19.46 29.94
CA GLU A 867 -13.90 18.69 30.39
C GLU A 867 -14.27 17.48 31.27
N ASP A 868 -15.33 17.61 32.06
CA ASP A 868 -15.89 16.55 32.91
C ASP A 868 -16.79 15.54 32.15
N GLY A 869 -17.03 15.74 30.85
CA GLY A 869 -17.87 14.90 29.99
C GLY A 869 -19.38 15.00 30.26
N THR A 870 -19.84 15.94 31.09
CA THR A 870 -21.24 15.97 31.55
C THR A 870 -22.16 16.85 30.71
N THR A 871 -21.62 17.82 29.97
CA THR A 871 -22.36 18.79 29.15
C THR A 871 -21.87 18.74 27.72
N HIS A 872 -22.76 18.84 26.72
CA HIS A 872 -22.41 18.77 25.32
C HIS A 872 -23.10 19.83 24.46
N LEU A 873 -22.50 20.08 23.29
CA LEU A 873 -23.06 20.81 22.17
C LEU A 873 -22.82 20.01 20.89
N GLY A 874 -23.87 19.42 20.32
CA GLY A 874 -23.85 18.60 19.12
C GLY A 874 -24.44 19.34 17.91
N ILE A 875 -23.85 19.08 16.75
CA ILE A 875 -24.32 19.57 15.45
C ILE A 875 -24.45 18.37 14.53
N VAL A 876 -25.59 18.29 13.84
CA VAL A 876 -25.88 17.26 12.84
C VAL A 876 -26.24 17.93 11.53
N ALA A 877 -25.59 17.51 10.44
CA ALA A 877 -25.88 17.93 9.08
C ALA A 877 -26.18 16.71 8.20
N ASN A 878 -27.00 16.91 7.16
CA ASN A 878 -27.25 15.87 6.17
C ASN A 878 -25.98 15.64 5.33
N LYS A 879 -25.66 14.37 5.04
CA LYS A 879 -24.53 13.99 4.18
C LYS A 879 -24.64 14.55 2.75
N GLU A 880 -25.86 14.73 2.24
CA GLU A 880 -26.15 15.27 0.90
C GLU A 880 -26.02 16.80 0.81
N GLN A 881 -25.95 17.49 1.96
CA GLN A 881 -25.64 18.90 1.96
C GLN A 881 -24.14 19.08 1.76
N ASP A 882 -23.79 20.06 0.91
CA ASP A 882 -22.43 20.54 0.67
C ASP A 882 -21.91 21.33 1.89
N ILE A 883 -21.96 20.72 3.07
CA ILE A 883 -21.56 21.27 4.36
C ILE A 883 -20.29 20.56 4.83
N VAL A 884 -19.34 21.37 5.31
CA VAL A 884 -18.16 20.95 6.06
C VAL A 884 -18.48 21.09 7.54
N LEU A 885 -18.21 20.04 8.32
CA LEU A 885 -18.25 20.04 9.78
C LEU A 885 -16.85 19.75 10.32
N ASN A 886 -16.17 20.76 10.84
CA ASN A 886 -14.85 20.64 11.46
C ASN A 886 -14.90 21.10 12.92
N CYS A 887 -13.86 20.79 13.69
CA CYS A 887 -13.57 21.44 14.97
C CYS A 887 -12.21 22.12 14.88
N TRP A 888 -12.12 23.37 15.32
CA TRP A 888 -10.86 24.11 15.36
C TRP A 888 -10.53 24.57 16.75
N ILE A 889 -9.23 24.75 16.99
CA ILE A 889 -8.67 25.42 18.15
C ILE A 889 -7.88 26.62 17.62
N ASP A 890 -8.26 27.85 18.01
CA ASP A 890 -7.48 29.02 17.62
C ASP A 890 -6.13 29.09 18.35
N LYS A 891 -5.29 30.07 17.95
CA LYS A 891 -3.98 30.34 18.57
C LYS A 891 -4.04 30.69 20.06
N LYS A 892 -5.23 30.97 20.61
CA LYS A 892 -5.47 31.27 22.01
C LYS A 892 -6.04 30.07 22.79
N GLY A 893 -6.18 28.91 22.14
CA GLY A 893 -6.74 27.69 22.74
C GLY A 893 -8.26 27.60 22.69
N SER A 894 -8.96 28.57 22.08
CA SER A 894 -10.43 28.57 22.01
C SER A 894 -10.91 27.60 20.95
N THR A 895 -11.86 26.72 21.29
CA THR A 895 -12.43 25.79 20.32
C THR A 895 -13.74 26.27 19.71
N TYR A 896 -13.97 26.03 18.42
CA TYR A 896 -15.23 26.34 17.72
C TYR A 896 -15.59 25.28 16.66
N PRO A 897 -16.90 25.07 16.35
CA PRO A 897 -17.32 24.11 15.35
C PRO A 897 -17.41 24.86 14.02
N ASP A 898 -16.67 24.38 13.06
CA ASP A 898 -16.70 24.96 11.73
C ASP A 898 -17.82 24.30 10.96
N VAL A 899 -18.98 24.94 10.96
CA VAL A 899 -20.17 24.51 10.23
C VAL A 899 -20.35 25.46 9.06
N MET A 900 -19.96 25.02 7.87
CA MET A 900 -19.92 25.92 6.74
C MET A 900 -20.24 25.26 5.42
N ARG A 901 -20.68 26.06 4.46
CA ARG A 901 -20.71 25.69 3.05
C ARG A 901 -19.72 26.55 2.29
N PHE A 902 -18.77 25.91 1.63
CA PHE A 902 -17.94 26.57 0.62
C PHE A 902 -18.68 26.61 -0.71
N LEU A 903 -18.57 27.74 -1.39
CA LEU A 903 -18.97 27.84 -2.79
C LEU A 903 -17.86 27.22 -3.66
N PRO A 904 -18.19 26.44 -4.71
CA PRO A 904 -17.19 25.81 -5.57
C PRO A 904 -16.25 26.85 -6.20
N GLU A 905 -16.80 28.01 -6.56
CA GLU A 905 -16.08 29.17 -7.10
C GLU A 905 -16.34 30.42 -6.23
N ILE A 906 -15.60 31.52 -6.48
CA ILE A 906 -15.89 32.81 -5.82
C ILE A 906 -17.10 33.43 -6.51
N LEU A 907 -18.11 33.81 -5.74
CA LEU A 907 -19.30 34.51 -6.25
C LEU A 907 -19.23 35.99 -5.86
N THR A 908 -19.30 36.89 -6.84
CA THR A 908 -19.24 38.34 -6.59
C THR A 908 -20.65 38.93 -6.57
N LEU A 909 -21.11 39.38 -5.40
CA LEU A 909 -22.39 40.06 -5.24
C LEU A 909 -22.26 41.55 -5.52
N LYS A 910 -23.08 42.09 -6.41
CA LYS A 910 -23.19 43.52 -6.69
C LYS A 910 -23.88 44.28 -5.55
N PRO A 911 -23.74 45.62 -5.47
CA PRO A 911 -24.43 46.43 -4.48
C PRO A 911 -25.93 46.13 -4.42
N GLY A 912 -26.43 45.76 -3.23
CA GLY A 912 -27.83 45.39 -3.00
C GLY A 912 -28.22 43.97 -3.40
N GLU A 913 -27.34 43.21 -4.06
CA GLU A 913 -27.62 41.84 -4.49
C GLU A 913 -27.63 40.85 -3.31
N GLU A 914 -28.44 39.81 -3.45
CA GLU A 914 -28.67 38.79 -2.44
C GLU A 914 -28.31 37.40 -2.99
N TYR A 915 -27.53 36.64 -2.23
CA TYR A 915 -27.28 35.23 -2.46
C TYR A 915 -28.19 34.39 -1.58
N VAL A 916 -29.01 33.56 -2.23
CA VAL A 916 -29.82 32.51 -1.60
C VAL A 916 -29.19 31.17 -1.98
N PRO A 917 -28.82 30.30 -1.01
CA PRO A 917 -28.32 28.98 -1.31
C PRO A 917 -29.28 28.17 -2.19
N ASP A 918 -28.77 27.64 -3.29
CA ASP A 918 -29.47 26.78 -4.27
C ASP A 918 -30.09 25.52 -3.63
N LYS A 919 -29.36 24.91 -2.69
CA LYS A 919 -29.86 23.92 -1.75
C LYS A 919 -29.98 24.57 -0.37
N PRO A 920 -31.01 24.27 0.42
CA PRO A 920 -31.08 24.76 1.78
C PRO A 920 -29.83 24.46 2.62
N LEU A 921 -29.35 25.46 3.34
CA LEU A 921 -28.22 25.37 4.26
C LEU A 921 -28.76 25.36 5.68
N TYR A 922 -28.84 24.18 6.28
CA TYR A 922 -29.38 24.00 7.63
C TYR A 922 -28.63 22.91 8.40
N VAL A 923 -28.70 22.99 9.73
CA VAL A 923 -28.19 21.98 10.67
C VAL A 923 -29.17 21.79 11.82
N LEU A 924 -29.15 20.60 12.43
CA LEU A 924 -29.77 20.37 13.73
C LEU A 924 -28.77 20.61 14.84
N VAL A 925 -29.20 21.30 15.88
CA VAL A 925 -28.38 21.68 17.03
C VAL A 925 -28.95 21.02 18.27
N PHE A 926 -28.06 20.36 19.01
CA PHE A 926 -28.33 19.65 20.26
C PHE A 926 -27.44 20.25 21.33
N ALA A 927 -27.96 20.52 22.51
CA ALA A 927 -27.14 20.99 23.62
C ALA A 927 -27.75 20.52 24.94
N GLY A 928 -26.96 19.98 25.85
CA GLY A 928 -27.51 19.48 27.11
C GLY A 928 -26.54 18.68 27.94
N LYS A 929 -27.08 17.88 28.86
CA LYS A 929 -26.29 17.00 29.72
C LYS A 929 -26.37 15.55 29.27
N GLY A 930 -25.29 14.79 29.43
CA GLY A 930 -25.21 13.36 29.10
C GLY A 930 -24.21 13.03 27.99
N PRO A 931 -23.96 11.73 27.74
CA PRO A 931 -22.89 11.26 26.86
C PRO A 931 -23.15 11.58 25.39
N LEU A 932 -22.11 12.03 24.68
CA LEU A 932 -22.18 12.38 23.25
C LEU A 932 -22.65 11.20 22.38
N GLN A 933 -22.31 9.96 22.74
CA GLN A 933 -22.76 8.78 21.98
C GLN A 933 -24.29 8.63 22.01
N GLN A 934 -24.96 9.10 23.07
CA GLN A 934 -26.42 9.10 23.12
C GLN A 934 -27.00 10.13 22.16
N MET A 935 -26.40 11.33 22.07
CA MET A 935 -26.77 12.34 21.07
C MET A 935 -26.57 11.81 19.66
N GLN A 936 -25.45 11.15 19.36
CA GLN A 936 -25.17 10.56 18.05
C GLN A 936 -26.14 9.43 17.69
N LYS A 937 -26.55 8.60 18.65
CA LYS A 937 -27.61 7.60 18.45
C LYS A 937 -28.95 8.24 18.14
N ASN A 938 -29.30 9.32 18.84
CA ASN A 938 -30.56 10.02 18.64
C ASN A 938 -30.55 10.86 17.34
N ALA A 939 -29.39 11.35 16.90
CA ALA A 939 -29.20 12.15 15.69
C ALA A 939 -29.81 11.48 14.45
N ALA A 940 -29.61 10.18 14.29
CA ALA A 940 -30.18 9.40 13.20
C ALA A 940 -31.70 9.17 13.34
N SER A 941 -32.24 9.16 14.56
CA SER A 941 -33.69 9.03 14.80
C SER A 941 -34.46 10.32 14.63
N TYR A 942 -33.86 11.51 14.83
CA TYR A 942 -34.58 12.78 14.64
C TYR A 942 -34.88 13.11 13.17
N TRP A 943 -34.12 12.53 12.23
CA TRP A 943 -34.39 12.65 10.80
C TRP A 943 -35.47 11.67 10.30
N LYS A 944 -35.71 10.59 11.04
CA LYS A 944 -36.77 9.62 10.78
C LYS A 944 -38.07 10.11 11.41
#